data_AF-A0A8D1ZWZ8-F1
#
_entry.id   AF-A0A8D1ZWZ8-F1
#
_cell.length_a   1.000
_cell.length_b   1.000
_cell.length_c   1.000
_cell.angle_alpha   90.00
_cell.angle_beta   90.00
_cell.angle_gamma   90.00
#
_symmetry.space_group_name_H-M   'P 1'
#
loop_
_entity.id
_entity.type
_entity.pdbx_description
1 polymer ?
#
loop_
_entity_poly.entity_id
_entity_poly.type
_entity_poly.pdbx_seq_one_letter_code
_entity_poly.pdbx_strand_id
1 'polypeptide(L)'
;MFPSGRMWSCHWKWKPSSLLLLFALCIVCIPPSVWGCANCRLVLSNPSGTFTSPCYPNDYPNSQACMWTLRAPTGYIIQITFNDFDIEEAPNCIYDSLSLDNGESQTKFCGATAKGLSFNSSANEMHVSFSSDFSIQKKGFNASYIRVAVSLRNQKVILPQTLDAYQVSVAKSVSIPELRAFTLCFEANKIGKEDNEWTAFSYSDASFSQLLSFGKTKSGYFLYISGSKCSLNSVLPVKDKDDIFTENFEQLCFVWNNSLGSIGVNFKRNYEEVSCDSTVSKVIPGNGKLLLGSNQNEIASLKGDIYNFRLWNFTMNSKTLSNLSCNVKGNVVDWQNDFWNIPTLALKAESNLSCGSYLIPLPAAELASCADLGTLCQDGIVYRISIVVQNTLHHPEVKVQSMVAEWLNSTFQNWNYTVYVVNISFHQITEEDKIKVRRSLVNDQRLVIWALLVYNATNSSSLEGRTIQRKLLRNNESLDEGLRVHTISVRQLGICYAEENPKGYKWPTIQPSIYNAPCPGKPGFYASRTCYSANTSVAYWGPPDISNCSREANEVANQILNLTSDGQTLNSANITSIVEQVKRIVNKEENIDITLGSTLMNIFSNILTSPDSDLLESSSEALKTIDELAFKIDLSSTSHVNITTRNLALGVSSLSPETNEISNFSIGLPSNNESYFQMDFESGQMDPLASVILPPNLLENLSEEDSVLVKRAQFTFFNKTGLFQDVETKKGTLVSYVMACSIGNITIRDLKDPVRIKIKHTTTQAVPHPICAFWDLNKNEGSGFWNTSGCDAHRDSDANQTICLCNHLTHFGVLMDLQGTASQLDAKNTKVLTFITYIGCGISAIFSAATLLTYVAFEKLRRDYPSKILMNLSTALLFLNLIFLLDGWITSFHVGGLCTAVAALLHFFLLATFTWMGLEAIHMYIALVKVFNTYIRRYILKFCIVGWGLPALVVSIVLASRNQNEVYGKESYGKEQGDEFCWIQDPVVFYVSCAGYFGVMFFLNVAMFIVVMVQICGRNGKRSSRTLREEVLRNLRSVVSLTFLLGMTWGFAFFAWGPLTVPFTYLFCIFNSLQGLFIFIFHCAMKENVQKQWRRHLCCGRFRLAENSDWSKTATNIIKKSSDNIGKSLSSSSIGSNSTYLTSKSKSSSTTYFKRNSHTDSASMDKSSSKLTYADGEQTSIIPVHQVIDKVKGYCSAHSDNFYKNIIMSDTFSHSTKF
;
A
#
# COMPACT_ATOMS: atom_id res chain seq x y z
N MET A 1 -21.69 -54.01 -13.86
CA MET A 1 -21.32 -55.33 -14.43
C MET A 1 -21.47 -55.24 -15.95
N PHE A 2 -20.62 -55.92 -16.72
CA PHE A 2 -20.49 -55.86 -18.20
C PHE A 2 -19.96 -54.51 -18.79
N PRO A 3 -19.27 -54.53 -19.97
CA PRO A 3 -18.09 -53.67 -20.17
C PRO A 3 -17.86 -53.10 -21.60
N SER A 4 -16.70 -52.45 -21.78
CA SER A 4 -15.78 -52.43 -22.95
C SER A 4 -16.25 -52.81 -24.37
N GLY A 5 -15.90 -51.97 -25.37
CA GLY A 5 -15.84 -52.33 -26.80
C GLY A 5 -15.56 -51.15 -27.75
N ARG A 6 -14.35 -51.05 -28.34
CA ARG A 6 -13.89 -49.91 -29.16
C ARG A 6 -14.28 -50.02 -30.65
N MET A 7 -14.54 -48.87 -31.30
CA MET A 7 -13.97 -48.36 -32.60
C MET A 7 -14.95 -47.30 -33.17
N TRP A 8 -14.76 -45.98 -33.13
CA TRP A 8 -13.70 -45.04 -33.61
C TRP A 8 -13.66 -44.75 -35.13
N SER A 9 -13.31 -43.49 -35.45
CA SER A 9 -13.30 -42.81 -36.77
C SER A 9 -14.69 -42.51 -37.39
N CYS A 10 -15.08 -41.26 -37.71
CA CYS A 10 -14.39 -39.96 -37.63
C CYS A 10 -15.25 -38.86 -36.95
N HIS A 11 -14.58 -38.00 -36.17
CA HIS A 11 -15.05 -36.75 -35.55
C HIS A 11 -14.58 -35.53 -36.38
N TRP A 12 -14.90 -34.25 -36.16
CA TRP A 12 -15.66 -33.43 -35.17
C TRP A 12 -16.52 -32.40 -35.96
N LYS A 13 -17.57 -31.70 -35.49
CA LYS A 13 -18.19 -31.41 -34.18
C LYS A 13 -17.32 -30.68 -33.14
N TRP A 14 -17.28 -29.35 -33.25
CA TRP A 14 -16.75 -28.42 -32.24
C TRP A 14 -17.35 -28.67 -30.83
N LYS A 15 -16.54 -28.42 -29.80
CA LYS A 15 -16.94 -28.43 -28.37
C LYS A 15 -16.55 -27.10 -27.71
N PRO A 16 -17.27 -26.64 -26.66
CA PRO A 16 -17.08 -25.31 -26.06
C PRO A 16 -15.85 -25.16 -25.13
N SER A 17 -14.87 -26.07 -25.18
CA SER A 17 -13.68 -26.00 -24.30
C SER A 17 -12.63 -24.97 -24.77
N SER A 18 -12.62 -24.59 -26.05
CA SER A 18 -11.63 -23.63 -26.58
C SER A 18 -11.79 -22.22 -26.01
N LEU A 19 -13.00 -21.82 -25.57
CA LEU A 19 -13.21 -20.52 -24.90
C LEU A 19 -12.55 -20.47 -23.52
N LEU A 20 -12.66 -21.56 -22.75
CA LEU A 20 -11.96 -21.72 -21.47
C LEU A 20 -10.44 -21.80 -21.64
N LEU A 21 -9.96 -22.40 -22.73
CA LEU A 21 -8.53 -22.46 -23.03
C LEU A 21 -7.95 -21.07 -23.35
N LEU A 22 -8.68 -20.23 -24.09
CA LEU A 22 -8.31 -18.83 -24.33
C LEU A 22 -8.29 -18.01 -23.04
N PHE A 23 -9.30 -18.18 -22.17
CA PHE A 23 -9.35 -17.49 -20.88
C PHE A 23 -8.17 -17.90 -19.96
N ALA A 24 -7.78 -19.18 -19.98
CA ALA A 24 -6.60 -19.66 -19.26
C ALA A 24 -5.28 -19.14 -19.86
N LEU A 25 -5.16 -19.07 -21.19
CA LEU A 25 -3.96 -18.54 -21.86
C LEU A 25 -3.72 -17.06 -21.54
N CYS A 26 -4.78 -16.24 -21.46
CA CYS A 26 -4.66 -14.83 -21.06
C CYS A 26 -4.10 -14.65 -19.63
N ILE A 27 -4.29 -15.61 -18.72
CA ILE A 27 -3.74 -15.58 -17.35
C ILE A 27 -2.27 -16.01 -17.33
N VAL A 28 -1.84 -16.87 -18.27
CA VAL A 28 -0.47 -17.43 -18.34
C VAL A 28 0.52 -16.53 -19.12
N CYS A 29 0.02 -15.49 -19.80
CA CYS A 29 0.87 -14.54 -20.54
C CYS A 29 1.34 -13.31 -19.75
N ILE A 30 1.17 -13.29 -18.42
CA ILE A 30 1.85 -12.32 -17.54
C ILE A 30 3.26 -12.87 -17.25
N PRO A 31 4.36 -12.13 -17.52
CA PRO A 31 5.71 -12.63 -17.31
C PRO A 31 6.03 -12.77 -15.80
N PRO A 32 6.47 -13.95 -15.32
CA PRO A 32 6.89 -14.14 -13.93
C PRO A 32 8.34 -13.63 -13.75
N SER A 33 8.54 -12.31 -13.84
CA SER A 33 9.86 -11.66 -13.77
C SER A 33 10.13 -10.91 -12.46
N VAL A 34 9.51 -11.34 -11.35
CA VAL A 34 10.00 -11.09 -9.98
C VAL A 34 9.81 -12.35 -9.12
N TRP A 35 10.78 -13.25 -9.14
CA TRP A 35 11.08 -14.09 -7.97
C TRP A 35 12.22 -13.41 -7.23
N GLY A 36 11.94 -12.92 -6.02
CA GLY A 36 12.86 -12.05 -5.27
C GLY A 36 14.10 -12.74 -4.72
N CYS A 37 15.03 -11.94 -4.19
CA CYS A 37 16.11 -12.43 -3.34
C CYS A 37 15.57 -13.26 -2.16
N ALA A 38 16.45 -14.10 -1.60
CA ALA A 38 16.10 -15.19 -0.70
C ALA A 38 15.16 -14.84 0.48
N ASN A 39 14.29 -15.79 0.83
CA ASN A 39 13.38 -15.71 1.97
C ASN A 39 14.16 -15.53 3.29
N CYS A 40 14.15 -14.31 3.84
CA CYS A 40 14.94 -13.91 5.00
C CYS A 40 14.22 -14.06 6.36
N ARG A 41 13.23 -14.96 6.44
CA ARG A 41 12.58 -15.36 7.71
C ARG A 41 12.85 -16.83 7.98
N LEU A 42 13.84 -17.12 8.84
CA LEU A 42 14.42 -18.45 9.01
C LEU A 42 14.61 -18.81 10.49
N VAL A 43 14.46 -20.09 10.82
CA VAL A 43 14.84 -20.66 12.11
C VAL A 43 16.09 -21.52 11.92
N LEU A 44 17.16 -21.18 12.62
CA LEU A 44 18.49 -21.77 12.45
C LEU A 44 18.88 -22.53 13.73
N SER A 45 19.03 -23.84 13.62
CA SER A 45 19.16 -24.76 14.78
C SER A 45 20.37 -25.73 14.69
N ASN A 46 21.26 -25.51 13.72
CA ASN A 46 22.49 -26.28 13.59
C ASN A 46 23.49 -25.93 14.72
N PRO A 47 24.49 -26.79 15.02
CA PRO A 47 25.53 -26.49 16.00
C PRO A 47 26.33 -25.21 15.68
N SER A 48 26.45 -24.91 14.39
CA SER A 48 27.04 -23.69 13.83
C SER A 48 26.50 -23.45 12.42
N GLY A 49 26.69 -22.25 11.90
CA GLY A 49 26.38 -21.91 10.50
C GLY A 49 26.65 -20.46 10.17
N THR A 50 26.23 -20.05 8.96
CA THR A 50 26.28 -18.67 8.48
C THR A 50 24.94 -18.24 7.89
N PHE A 51 24.68 -16.94 7.88
CA PHE A 51 23.55 -16.31 7.18
C PHE A 51 23.91 -14.86 6.81
N THR A 52 23.23 -14.31 5.81
CA THR A 52 23.49 -12.98 5.27
C THR A 52 22.22 -12.15 5.17
N SER A 53 22.38 -10.85 4.95
CA SER A 53 21.31 -10.01 4.40
C SER A 53 20.85 -10.53 3.02
N PRO A 54 19.64 -10.16 2.55
CA PRO A 54 19.20 -10.47 1.19
C PRO A 54 20.18 -9.90 0.15
N CYS A 55 20.33 -10.59 -0.97
CA CYS A 55 21.20 -10.24 -2.11
C CYS A 55 22.73 -10.13 -1.85
N TYR A 56 23.22 -10.22 -0.61
CA TYR A 56 24.65 -10.19 -0.26
C TYR A 56 25.49 -11.14 -1.14
N PRO A 57 26.66 -10.72 -1.68
CA PRO A 57 27.43 -9.52 -1.35
C PRO A 57 27.07 -8.26 -2.15
N ASN A 58 26.00 -8.29 -2.95
CA ASN A 58 25.42 -7.08 -3.52
C ASN A 58 24.54 -6.40 -2.46
N ASP A 59 24.20 -5.13 -2.69
CA ASP A 59 23.42 -4.35 -1.73
C ASP A 59 22.03 -4.96 -1.46
N TYR A 60 21.55 -4.84 -0.22
CA TYR A 60 20.23 -5.37 0.15
C TYR A 60 19.10 -4.52 -0.46
N PRO A 61 17.92 -5.11 -0.76
CA PRO A 61 16.77 -4.34 -1.22
C PRO A 61 16.20 -3.45 -0.12
N ASN A 62 15.28 -2.57 -0.53
CA ASN A 62 14.58 -1.65 0.37
C ASN A 62 13.41 -2.34 1.07
N SER A 63 12.98 -1.75 2.18
CA SER A 63 11.80 -2.11 2.98
C SER A 63 11.79 -3.58 3.43
N GLN A 64 12.98 -4.14 3.71
CA GLN A 64 13.10 -5.53 4.14
C GLN A 64 12.73 -5.66 5.61
N ALA A 65 11.93 -6.66 5.94
CA ALA A 65 11.52 -6.99 7.31
C ALA A 65 11.94 -8.44 7.62
N CYS A 66 13.25 -8.64 7.76
CA CYS A 66 13.91 -9.93 7.89
C CYS A 66 14.10 -10.33 9.36
N MET A 67 14.04 -11.64 9.63
CA MET A 67 14.14 -12.16 11.00
C MET A 67 14.75 -13.57 11.01
N TRP A 68 15.95 -13.69 11.55
CA TRP A 68 16.61 -14.98 11.81
C TRP A 68 16.49 -15.30 13.30
N THR A 69 15.89 -16.45 13.59
CA THR A 69 15.77 -16.97 14.95
C THR A 69 16.79 -18.09 15.12
N LEU A 70 17.86 -17.80 15.86
CA LEU A 70 18.88 -18.77 16.20
C LEU A 70 18.40 -19.54 17.44
N ARG A 71 18.39 -20.87 17.40
CA ARG A 71 17.88 -21.71 18.50
C ARG A 71 18.81 -22.88 18.82
N ALA A 72 19.33 -22.88 20.04
CA ALA A 72 20.15 -23.93 20.62
C ALA A 72 19.32 -24.84 21.57
N PRO A 73 19.78 -26.07 21.86
CA PRO A 73 19.20 -26.88 22.93
C PRO A 73 19.51 -26.28 24.32
N THR A 74 18.68 -26.60 25.31
CA THR A 74 18.86 -26.16 26.70
C THR A 74 20.25 -26.54 27.24
N GLY A 75 20.88 -25.63 27.99
CA GLY A 75 22.27 -25.75 28.46
C GLY A 75 23.31 -25.12 27.54
N TYR A 76 22.91 -24.66 26.35
CA TYR A 76 23.73 -23.87 25.44
C TYR A 76 23.15 -22.47 25.24
N ILE A 77 24.04 -21.48 25.18
CA ILE A 77 23.79 -20.15 24.62
C ILE A 77 24.29 -20.11 23.17
N ILE A 78 24.04 -19.01 22.48
CA ILE A 78 24.39 -18.77 21.09
C ILE A 78 25.36 -17.60 21.04
N GLN A 79 26.51 -17.81 20.40
CA GLN A 79 27.44 -16.75 20.05
C GLN A 79 27.27 -16.44 18.55
N ILE A 80 26.99 -15.18 18.23
CA ILE A 80 26.98 -14.64 16.87
C ILE A 80 28.22 -13.76 16.65
N THR A 81 28.77 -13.79 15.43
CA THR A 81 29.91 -12.97 14.99
C THR A 81 29.59 -12.35 13.63
N PHE A 82 29.74 -11.03 13.50
CA PHE A 82 29.54 -10.33 12.23
C PHE A 82 30.87 -10.22 11.48
N ASN A 83 31.11 -11.15 10.54
CA ASN A 83 32.36 -11.24 9.79
C ASN A 83 32.52 -10.08 8.79
N ASP A 84 31.40 -9.59 8.26
CA ASP A 84 31.29 -8.38 7.47
C ASP A 84 29.95 -7.71 7.79
N PHE A 85 29.94 -6.39 7.91
CA PHE A 85 28.77 -5.59 8.29
C PHE A 85 28.95 -4.16 7.78
N ASP A 86 28.02 -3.71 6.95
CA ASP A 86 27.95 -2.39 6.33
C ASP A 86 26.49 -2.15 5.94
N ILE A 87 25.73 -1.48 6.80
CA ILE A 87 24.35 -1.01 6.54
C ILE A 87 24.30 0.51 6.69
N GLU A 88 23.21 1.20 6.33
CA GLU A 88 23.20 2.67 6.46
C GLU A 88 23.50 3.13 7.90
N GLU A 89 24.21 4.25 8.06
CA GLU A 89 24.56 4.83 9.36
C GLU A 89 23.64 6.01 9.72
N ALA A 90 23.00 5.95 10.88
CA ALA A 90 22.09 6.99 11.36
C ALA A 90 22.16 7.13 12.89
N PRO A 91 21.97 8.34 13.46
CA PRO A 91 21.87 8.51 14.91
C PRO A 91 20.78 7.61 15.51
N ASN A 92 21.13 6.81 16.53
CA ASN A 92 20.28 5.77 17.13
C ASN A 92 19.77 4.66 16.19
N CYS A 93 20.36 4.51 14.99
CA CYS A 93 19.96 3.52 13.98
C CYS A 93 18.45 3.59 13.65
N ILE A 94 18.04 4.76 13.14
CA ILE A 94 16.65 5.11 12.82
C ILE A 94 16.23 4.84 11.36
N TYR A 95 17.19 4.79 10.44
CA TYR A 95 17.01 4.36 9.05
C TYR A 95 17.15 2.82 9.04
N ASP A 96 18.11 2.27 8.29
CA ASP A 96 18.48 0.86 8.44
C ASP A 96 18.91 0.52 9.88
N SER A 97 18.46 -0.64 10.37
CA SER A 97 18.96 -1.18 11.63
C SER A 97 18.91 -2.70 11.69
N LEU A 98 20.03 -3.29 12.12
CA LEU A 98 20.02 -4.64 12.66
C LEU A 98 19.76 -4.54 14.17
N SER A 99 18.61 -5.05 14.60
CA SER A 99 18.29 -5.27 16.00
C SER A 99 18.69 -6.68 16.41
N LEU A 100 19.63 -6.79 17.34
CA LEU A 100 19.99 -8.03 18.00
C LEU A 100 19.32 -8.09 19.37
N ASP A 101 18.36 -8.99 19.53
CA ASP A 101 17.80 -9.38 20.83
C ASP A 101 18.53 -10.64 21.32
N ASN A 102 19.23 -10.49 22.44
CA ASN A 102 20.01 -11.54 23.08
C ASN A 102 19.22 -12.31 24.17
N GLY A 103 17.97 -11.90 24.47
CA GLY A 103 17.11 -12.44 25.52
C GLY A 103 17.08 -11.64 26.83
N GLU A 104 17.93 -10.61 26.98
CA GLU A 104 17.94 -9.66 28.11
C GLU A 104 17.90 -8.20 27.67
N SER A 105 18.52 -7.87 26.53
CA SER A 105 18.50 -6.53 25.95
C SER A 105 18.47 -6.56 24.42
N GLN A 106 17.65 -5.69 23.83
CA GLN A 106 17.60 -5.44 22.40
C GLN A 106 18.60 -4.33 22.06
N THR A 107 19.67 -4.68 21.35
CA THR A 107 20.69 -3.74 20.88
C THR A 107 20.50 -3.45 19.39
N LYS A 108 20.75 -2.22 18.96
CA LYS A 108 20.69 -1.80 17.55
C LYS A 108 22.08 -1.50 17.02
N PHE A 109 22.31 -1.89 15.77
CA PHE A 109 23.53 -1.61 15.01
C PHE A 109 23.17 -1.03 13.64
N CYS A 110 24.04 -0.14 13.16
CA CYS A 110 23.95 0.59 11.89
C CYS A 110 25.37 1.00 11.43
N GLY A 111 25.53 1.50 10.19
CA GLY A 111 26.86 1.80 9.64
C GLY A 111 27.77 0.56 9.60
N ALA A 112 29.04 0.75 9.93
CA ALA A 112 30.00 -0.35 10.13
C ALA A 112 30.08 -0.85 11.60
N THR A 113 29.21 -0.37 12.51
CA THR A 113 29.43 -0.50 13.98
C THR A 113 29.53 -1.94 14.52
N ALA A 114 28.85 -2.91 13.90
CA ALA A 114 28.93 -4.32 14.33
C ALA A 114 30.08 -5.11 13.68
N LYS A 115 30.86 -4.53 12.76
CA LYS A 115 31.86 -5.26 11.96
C LYS A 115 32.99 -5.82 12.82
N GLY A 116 33.14 -7.15 12.80
CA GLY A 116 34.09 -7.89 13.63
C GLY A 116 33.64 -8.11 15.09
N LEU A 117 32.49 -7.56 15.51
CA LEU A 117 31.96 -7.78 16.85
C LEU A 117 31.34 -9.17 17.00
N SER A 118 31.35 -9.67 18.24
CA SER A 118 30.70 -10.92 18.63
C SER A 118 29.83 -10.71 19.86
N PHE A 119 28.68 -11.37 19.90
CA PHE A 119 27.67 -11.22 20.95
C PHE A 119 27.16 -12.58 21.40
N ASN A 120 26.82 -12.71 22.68
CA ASN A 120 26.28 -13.92 23.29
C ASN A 120 24.82 -13.71 23.69
N SER A 121 23.99 -14.75 23.58
CA SER A 121 22.64 -14.77 24.18
C SER A 121 22.69 -15.05 25.68
N SER A 122 21.68 -14.59 26.42
CA SER A 122 21.42 -14.98 27.81
C SER A 122 20.70 -16.33 27.88
N ALA A 123 19.78 -16.58 26.93
CA ALA A 123 18.99 -17.80 26.79
C ALA A 123 19.51 -18.73 25.67
N ASN A 124 18.86 -19.87 25.47
CA ASN A 124 19.15 -20.80 24.36
C ASN A 124 18.53 -20.39 23.02
N GLU A 125 18.06 -19.15 22.90
CA GLU A 125 17.43 -18.58 21.71
C GLU A 125 17.85 -17.11 21.55
N MET A 126 17.98 -16.64 20.32
CA MET A 126 18.47 -15.31 19.97
C MET A 126 17.79 -14.84 18.68
N HIS A 127 17.27 -13.61 18.67
CA HIS A 127 16.55 -13.06 17.52
C HIS A 127 17.36 -11.94 16.85
N VAL A 128 17.63 -12.13 15.57
CA VAL A 128 18.31 -11.16 14.71
C VAL A 128 17.27 -10.59 13.76
N SER A 129 16.87 -9.35 13.95
CA SER A 129 15.89 -8.66 13.10
C SER A 129 16.57 -7.58 12.29
N PHE A 130 16.53 -7.66 10.97
CA PHE A 130 17.02 -6.61 10.08
C PHE A 130 15.84 -5.89 9.45
N SER A 131 15.77 -4.58 9.70
CA SER A 131 14.91 -3.67 8.97
C SER A 131 15.80 -2.83 8.05
N SER A 132 15.54 -2.85 6.75
CA SER A 132 15.97 -1.76 5.87
C SER A 132 14.86 -0.75 5.67
N ASP A 133 15.22 0.52 5.50
CA ASP A 133 14.27 1.54 5.08
C ASP A 133 14.07 1.54 3.56
N PHE A 134 13.45 2.59 3.04
CA PHE A 134 13.04 2.79 1.66
C PHE A 134 14.20 3.24 0.73
N SER A 135 15.39 3.55 1.27
CA SER A 135 16.50 4.21 0.55
C SER A 135 17.89 3.61 0.84
N ILE A 136 18.94 4.41 0.58
CA ILE A 136 20.39 4.25 0.76
C ILE A 136 20.87 2.83 1.13
N GLN A 137 20.78 1.92 0.15
CA GLN A 137 21.28 0.56 0.29
C GLN A 137 22.80 0.54 0.50
N LYS A 138 23.26 -0.44 1.28
CA LYS A 138 24.67 -0.82 1.41
C LYS A 138 24.83 -2.32 1.21
N LYS A 139 26.08 -2.78 1.26
CA LYS A 139 26.49 -4.17 1.05
C LYS A 139 25.75 -5.17 1.95
N GLY A 140 25.37 -4.76 3.15
CA GLY A 140 24.70 -5.61 4.13
C GLY A 140 25.66 -6.32 5.07
N PHE A 141 25.34 -7.55 5.44
CA PHE A 141 26.12 -8.29 6.44
C PHE A 141 26.21 -9.78 6.17
N ASN A 142 27.27 -10.38 6.71
CA ASN A 142 27.54 -11.81 6.72
C ASN A 142 27.89 -12.26 8.15
N ALA A 143 26.94 -12.90 8.80
CA ALA A 143 27.04 -13.35 10.18
C ALA A 143 27.29 -14.86 10.26
N SER A 144 28.19 -15.26 11.16
CA SER A 144 28.37 -16.65 11.60
C SER A 144 27.79 -16.81 13.00
N TYR A 145 27.30 -18.00 13.31
CA TYR A 145 26.84 -18.36 14.65
C TYR A 145 27.38 -19.73 15.07
N ILE A 146 27.60 -19.88 16.37
CA ILE A 146 27.97 -21.14 17.03
C ILE A 146 27.17 -21.28 18.33
N ARG A 147 26.84 -22.50 18.74
CA ARG A 147 26.34 -22.76 20.11
C ARG A 147 27.50 -22.94 21.08
N VAL A 148 27.43 -22.28 22.23
CA VAL A 148 28.44 -22.34 23.30
C VAL A 148 27.77 -22.90 24.56
N ALA A 149 28.41 -23.87 25.23
CA ALA A 149 27.85 -24.42 26.47
C ALA A 149 27.90 -23.37 27.58
N VAL A 150 26.81 -23.21 28.34
CA VAL A 150 26.77 -22.28 29.48
C VAL A 150 27.80 -22.72 30.52
N SER A 151 28.55 -21.77 31.08
CA SER A 151 29.53 -22.08 32.14
C SER A 151 28.82 -22.58 33.39
N LEU A 152 29.24 -23.74 33.89
CA LEU A 152 28.74 -24.33 35.15
C LEU A 152 28.88 -23.38 36.36
N ARG A 153 29.78 -22.38 36.30
CA ARG A 153 29.94 -21.33 37.32
C ARG A 153 28.78 -20.32 37.38
N ASN A 154 27.91 -20.28 36.38
CA ASN A 154 26.66 -19.51 36.39
C ASN A 154 25.42 -20.42 36.64
N GLN A 155 25.63 -21.66 37.07
CA GLN A 155 24.58 -22.67 37.25
C GLN A 155 24.71 -23.43 38.56
N LYS A 156 23.57 -23.65 39.23
CA LYS A 156 23.42 -24.58 40.35
C LYS A 156 22.89 -25.93 39.87
N VAL A 157 23.14 -26.96 40.67
CA VAL A 157 22.72 -28.34 40.42
C VAL A 157 21.64 -28.74 41.42
N ILE A 158 20.45 -29.04 40.92
CA ILE A 158 19.33 -29.60 41.69
C ILE A 158 19.64 -31.08 41.95
N LEU A 159 19.54 -31.53 43.21
CA LEU A 159 19.86 -32.91 43.57
C LEU A 159 18.68 -33.88 43.33
N PRO A 160 18.92 -35.06 42.71
CA PRO A 160 17.88 -36.05 42.46
C PRO A 160 17.37 -36.65 43.76
N GLN A 161 16.07 -36.48 44.02
CA GLN A 161 15.42 -37.01 45.24
C GLN A 161 15.11 -38.52 45.14
N THR A 162 15.17 -39.09 43.93
CA THR A 162 14.96 -40.51 43.62
C THR A 162 16.02 -40.96 42.61
N LEU A 163 16.54 -42.18 42.77
CA LEU A 163 17.66 -42.69 41.97
C LEU A 163 17.32 -42.95 40.50
N ASP A 164 16.04 -43.15 40.19
CA ASP A 164 15.53 -43.36 38.82
C ASP A 164 15.42 -42.05 38.00
N ALA A 165 15.45 -40.87 38.65
CA ALA A 165 15.23 -39.60 37.97
C ALA A 165 16.41 -39.22 37.06
N TYR A 166 17.61 -39.16 37.64
CA TYR A 166 18.90 -38.97 36.96
C TYR A 166 20.06 -39.09 37.96
N GLN A 167 21.30 -39.18 37.45
CA GLN A 167 22.52 -39.11 38.27
C GLN A 167 23.39 -37.92 37.83
N VAL A 168 24.00 -37.24 38.79
CA VAL A 168 25.04 -36.21 38.55
C VAL A 168 26.37 -36.77 39.01
N SER A 169 27.33 -36.92 38.10
CA SER A 169 28.66 -37.47 38.43
C SER A 169 29.79 -36.64 37.85
N VAL A 170 31.01 -36.83 38.37
CA VAL A 170 32.23 -36.46 37.66
C VAL A 170 32.26 -37.16 36.29
N ALA A 171 32.81 -36.50 35.27
CA ALA A 171 32.90 -37.01 33.91
C ALA A 171 33.94 -38.14 33.81
N LYS A 172 33.71 -39.12 32.92
CA LYS A 172 34.62 -40.27 32.71
C LYS A 172 36.01 -39.87 32.18
N SER A 173 36.17 -38.63 31.73
CA SER A 173 37.43 -37.99 31.34
C SER A 173 38.35 -37.65 32.52
N VAL A 174 37.81 -37.54 33.75
CA VAL A 174 38.54 -37.12 34.94
C VAL A 174 38.78 -38.30 35.87
N SER A 175 40.06 -38.67 36.05
CA SER A 175 40.49 -39.66 37.04
C SER A 175 40.82 -38.99 38.38
N ILE A 176 40.10 -39.36 39.43
CA ILE A 176 40.44 -38.95 40.80
C ILE A 176 41.65 -39.80 41.26
N PRO A 177 42.76 -39.19 41.71
CA PRO A 177 43.95 -39.91 42.18
C PRO A 177 43.73 -40.50 43.58
N GLU A 178 44.72 -41.26 44.06
CA GLU A 178 44.78 -41.64 45.47
C GLU A 178 44.87 -40.40 46.38
N LEU A 179 43.99 -40.27 47.37
CA LEU A 179 43.98 -39.16 48.32
C LEU A 179 44.44 -39.63 49.71
N ARG A 180 45.56 -39.05 50.16
CA ARG A 180 46.09 -39.14 51.54
C ARG A 180 45.81 -37.88 52.36
N ALA A 181 45.57 -36.78 51.65
CA ALA A 181 45.06 -35.52 52.15
C ALA A 181 44.13 -34.92 51.09
N PHE A 182 43.18 -34.08 51.51
CA PHE A 182 42.38 -33.28 50.58
C PHE A 182 41.90 -31.96 51.20
N THR A 183 41.50 -31.04 50.33
CA THR A 183 40.59 -29.94 50.62
C THR A 183 39.41 -30.08 49.67
N LEU A 184 38.19 -30.06 50.20
CA LEU A 184 36.95 -30.21 49.44
C LEU A 184 36.00 -29.09 49.84
N CYS A 185 35.58 -28.25 48.90
CA CYS A 185 34.69 -27.11 49.14
C CYS A 185 33.48 -27.16 48.22
N PHE A 186 32.30 -26.80 48.73
CA PHE A 186 31.10 -26.58 47.94
C PHE A 186 30.18 -25.57 48.64
N GLU A 187 29.18 -25.08 47.92
CA GLU A 187 28.09 -24.27 48.44
C GLU A 187 26.78 -25.05 48.28
N ALA A 188 25.91 -25.02 49.28
CA ALA A 188 24.60 -25.68 49.22
C ALA A 188 23.52 -24.88 49.94
N ASN A 189 22.26 -25.17 49.61
CA ASN A 189 21.07 -24.70 50.33
C ASN A 189 20.16 -25.90 50.67
N LYS A 190 19.08 -25.65 51.43
CA LYS A 190 18.04 -26.64 51.74
C LYS A 190 16.65 -26.04 51.53
N ILE A 191 15.75 -26.82 50.94
CA ILE A 191 14.37 -26.42 50.63
C ILE A 191 13.41 -27.21 51.54
N GLY A 192 12.86 -26.53 52.53
CA GLY A 192 11.85 -27.06 53.45
C GLY A 192 12.39 -27.51 54.82
N LYS A 193 11.50 -27.48 55.82
CA LYS A 193 11.82 -27.63 57.26
C LYS A 193 11.72 -29.09 57.77
N GLU A 194 11.81 -30.07 56.89
CA GLU A 194 11.76 -31.49 57.25
C GLU A 194 13.13 -31.96 57.77
N ASP A 195 13.16 -32.63 58.92
CA ASP A 195 14.38 -33.16 59.55
C ASP A 195 14.67 -34.60 59.11
N ASN A 196 14.74 -34.80 57.79
CA ASN A 196 15.01 -36.10 57.17
C ASN A 196 16.52 -36.38 57.09
N GLU A 197 16.91 -37.66 57.06
CA GLU A 197 18.30 -38.08 56.82
C GLU A 197 18.67 -37.89 55.34
N TRP A 198 19.88 -37.38 55.05
CA TRP A 198 20.29 -37.01 53.70
C TRP A 198 21.79 -37.16 53.43
N THR A 199 22.17 -37.35 52.16
CA THR A 199 23.56 -37.32 51.66
C THR A 199 23.74 -36.21 50.63
N ALA A 200 24.80 -35.40 50.76
CA ALA A 200 25.11 -34.31 49.83
C ALA A 200 26.01 -34.75 48.67
N PHE A 201 26.98 -35.63 48.92
CA PHE A 201 27.81 -36.26 47.89
C PHE A 201 28.36 -37.61 48.35
N SER A 202 28.65 -38.48 47.39
CA SER A 202 29.17 -39.82 47.62
C SER A 202 30.25 -40.19 46.59
N TYR A 203 31.41 -40.64 47.06
CA TYR A 203 32.49 -41.23 46.27
C TYR A 203 32.55 -42.72 46.59
N SER A 204 32.52 -43.56 45.57
CA SER A 204 32.52 -45.02 45.70
C SER A 204 33.46 -45.69 44.71
N ASP A 205 33.94 -46.89 45.04
CA ASP A 205 34.76 -47.69 44.13
C ASP A 205 33.91 -48.38 43.02
N ALA A 206 34.54 -49.24 42.22
CA ALA A 206 33.87 -50.03 41.19
C ALA A 206 32.86 -51.07 41.73
N SER A 207 32.99 -51.49 43.00
CA SER A 207 32.02 -52.35 43.70
C SER A 207 30.90 -51.58 44.42
N PHE A 208 30.79 -50.27 44.21
CA PHE A 208 29.85 -49.34 44.87
C PHE A 208 30.04 -49.20 46.39
N SER A 209 31.14 -49.71 46.95
CA SER A 209 31.48 -49.44 48.36
C SER A 209 31.79 -47.96 48.55
N GLN A 210 31.17 -47.37 49.57
CA GLN A 210 31.29 -45.95 49.88
C GLN A 210 32.68 -45.69 50.49
N LEU A 211 33.43 -44.74 49.92
CA LEU A 211 34.82 -44.42 50.27
C LEU A 211 34.97 -43.04 50.91
N LEU A 212 34.21 -42.05 50.42
CA LEU A 212 34.16 -40.69 50.98
C LEU A 212 32.73 -40.14 50.79
N SER A 213 32.12 -39.56 51.83
CA SER A 213 30.80 -38.91 51.70
C SER A 213 30.48 -38.00 52.87
N PHE A 214 29.67 -36.96 52.63
CA PHE A 214 29.11 -36.08 53.66
C PHE A 214 27.58 -36.17 53.69
N GLY A 215 27.00 -36.22 54.90
CA GLY A 215 25.55 -36.29 55.09
C GLY A 215 25.09 -36.01 56.53
N LYS A 216 23.78 -36.08 56.71
CA LYS A 216 23.07 -35.95 57.99
C LYS A 216 22.29 -37.23 58.30
N THR A 217 22.44 -37.71 59.53
CA THR A 217 21.65 -38.81 60.12
C THR A 217 20.95 -38.31 61.39
N LYS A 218 20.07 -39.11 62.00
CA LYS A 218 19.43 -38.82 63.30
C LYS A 218 20.45 -38.60 64.43
N SER A 219 21.67 -39.13 64.28
CA SER A 219 22.82 -38.84 65.16
C SER A 219 23.58 -37.57 64.76
N GLY A 220 23.02 -36.70 63.92
CA GLY A 220 23.64 -35.50 63.37
C GLY A 220 24.52 -35.74 62.14
N TYR A 221 25.41 -34.77 61.88
CA TYR A 221 26.23 -34.63 60.67
C TYR A 221 27.48 -35.50 60.74
N PHE A 222 27.86 -36.08 59.60
CA PHE A 222 29.02 -36.96 59.52
C PHE A 222 29.81 -36.81 58.22
N LEU A 223 31.11 -37.05 58.31
CA LEU A 223 32.00 -37.29 57.18
C LEU A 223 32.49 -38.74 57.27
N TYR A 224 32.23 -39.52 56.23
CA TYR A 224 32.72 -40.90 56.13
C TYR A 224 34.02 -40.92 55.33
N ILE A 225 35.05 -41.62 55.81
CA ILE A 225 36.37 -41.74 55.17
C ILE A 225 36.87 -43.19 55.29
N SER A 226 36.96 -43.90 54.15
CA SER A 226 37.64 -45.20 53.98
C SER A 226 37.36 -46.23 55.08
N GLY A 227 36.07 -46.44 55.41
CA GLY A 227 35.61 -47.37 56.45
C GLY A 227 35.28 -46.73 57.81
N SER A 228 35.54 -45.43 58.00
CA SER A 228 35.40 -44.74 59.29
C SER A 228 34.36 -43.62 59.21
N LYS A 229 33.37 -43.59 60.11
CA LYS A 229 32.33 -42.54 60.19
C LYS A 229 32.69 -41.51 61.28
N CYS A 230 33.11 -40.32 60.89
CA CYS A 230 33.46 -39.22 61.79
C CYS A 230 32.25 -38.32 62.05
N SER A 231 31.96 -37.99 63.32
CA SER A 231 30.89 -37.06 63.70
C SER A 231 31.39 -35.61 63.65
N LEU A 232 30.56 -34.66 63.19
CA LEU A 232 30.91 -33.24 63.06
C LEU A 232 30.07 -32.31 63.94
N ASN A 233 29.22 -32.86 64.82
CA ASN A 233 28.24 -32.11 65.62
C ASN A 233 28.84 -31.11 66.62
N SER A 234 30.13 -31.25 66.97
CA SER A 234 30.82 -30.36 67.92
C SER A 234 31.32 -29.06 67.30
N VAL A 235 31.34 -28.97 65.96
CA VAL A 235 31.93 -27.87 65.17
C VAL A 235 30.90 -27.21 64.25
N LEU A 236 29.91 -27.96 63.78
CA LEU A 236 28.78 -27.39 63.05
C LEU A 236 27.77 -26.81 64.06
N PRO A 237 27.28 -25.56 63.89
CA PRO A 237 26.44 -24.88 64.88
C PRO A 237 24.99 -25.40 64.87
N VAL A 238 24.78 -26.57 65.48
CA VAL A 238 23.46 -27.20 65.60
C VAL A 238 22.61 -26.44 66.63
N LYS A 239 21.47 -25.90 66.19
CA LYS A 239 20.34 -25.57 67.06
C LYS A 239 19.29 -26.66 66.94
N ASP A 240 18.62 -27.00 68.04
CA ASP A 240 17.64 -28.08 68.06
C ASP A 240 16.55 -27.87 66.99
N LYS A 241 16.50 -28.82 66.04
CA LYS A 241 15.57 -28.92 64.88
C LYS A 241 15.87 -28.06 63.66
N ASP A 242 16.91 -27.21 63.67
CA ASP A 242 17.36 -26.50 62.46
C ASP A 242 18.44 -27.32 61.70
N ASP A 243 18.49 -27.15 60.38
CA ASP A 243 19.57 -27.71 59.54
C ASP A 243 20.70 -26.69 59.36
N ILE A 244 21.92 -27.14 59.01
CA ILE A 244 23.05 -26.22 58.80
C ILE A 244 22.84 -25.34 57.58
N PHE A 245 22.24 -25.90 56.52
CA PHE A 245 21.94 -25.17 55.29
C PHE A 245 20.57 -24.49 55.38
N THR A 246 20.55 -23.19 55.11
CA THR A 246 19.31 -22.39 55.01
C THR A 246 18.78 -22.40 53.57
N GLU A 247 17.75 -21.59 53.27
CA GLU A 247 17.26 -21.41 51.90
C GLU A 247 18.27 -20.66 51.00
N ASN A 248 19.23 -19.96 51.61
CA ASN A 248 20.36 -19.31 50.94
C ASN A 248 21.54 -20.29 50.75
N PHE A 249 22.40 -20.00 49.77
CA PHE A 249 23.65 -20.73 49.60
C PHE A 249 24.64 -20.44 50.71
N GLU A 250 25.17 -21.50 51.33
CA GLU A 250 26.19 -21.40 52.36
C GLU A 250 27.39 -22.29 52.02
N GLN A 251 28.60 -21.73 52.15
CA GLN A 251 29.84 -22.41 51.80
C GLN A 251 30.32 -23.29 52.96
N LEU A 252 30.65 -24.54 52.64
CA LEU A 252 31.22 -25.54 53.53
C LEU A 252 32.47 -26.14 52.89
N CYS A 253 33.58 -26.15 53.64
CA CYS A 253 34.81 -26.82 53.24
C CYS A 253 35.27 -27.83 54.29
N PHE A 254 35.79 -28.96 53.82
CA PHE A 254 36.48 -29.98 54.62
C PHE A 254 37.97 -30.02 54.27
N VAL A 255 38.80 -30.16 55.29
CA VAL A 255 40.24 -30.45 55.20
C VAL A 255 40.51 -31.74 55.96
N TRP A 256 41.26 -32.66 55.36
CA TRP A 256 41.67 -33.91 56.02
C TRP A 256 43.09 -34.30 55.62
N ASN A 257 43.80 -34.94 56.56
CA ASN A 257 45.14 -35.49 56.37
C ASN A 257 45.29 -36.78 57.19
N ASN A 258 45.69 -37.88 56.53
CA ASN A 258 45.85 -39.18 57.16
C ASN A 258 47.01 -39.29 58.18
N SER A 259 47.89 -38.28 58.27
CA SER A 259 48.95 -38.21 59.28
C SER A 259 48.53 -37.51 60.57
N LEU A 260 47.44 -36.74 60.56
CA LEU A 260 46.98 -35.96 61.71
C LEU A 260 45.75 -36.58 62.39
N GLY A 261 44.89 -37.26 61.62
CA GLY A 261 43.64 -37.82 62.13
C GLY A 261 42.55 -36.78 62.44
N SER A 262 42.86 -35.48 62.38
CA SER A 262 41.86 -34.41 62.47
C SER A 262 41.15 -34.16 61.14
N ILE A 263 39.91 -33.69 61.23
CA ILE A 263 39.14 -33.13 60.13
C ILE A 263 38.90 -31.65 60.45
N GLY A 264 39.46 -30.77 59.63
CA GLY A 264 39.16 -29.35 59.67
C GLY A 264 37.87 -29.06 58.92
N VAL A 265 37.00 -28.25 59.50
CA VAL A 265 35.75 -27.78 58.88
C VAL A 265 35.78 -26.26 58.86
N ASN A 266 35.61 -25.67 57.66
CA ASN A 266 35.37 -24.23 57.52
C ASN A 266 33.91 -24.01 57.10
N PHE A 267 33.14 -23.33 57.95
CA PHE A 267 31.73 -23.02 57.73
C PHE A 267 31.47 -21.56 58.13
N LYS A 268 30.81 -20.78 57.26
CA LYS A 268 30.55 -19.35 57.47
C LYS A 268 31.82 -18.51 57.82
N ARG A 269 32.99 -18.95 57.32
CA ARG A 269 34.35 -18.43 57.57
C ARG A 269 34.95 -18.73 58.96
N ASN A 270 34.27 -19.51 59.81
CA ASN A 270 34.86 -20.06 61.03
C ASN A 270 35.49 -21.42 60.71
N TYR A 271 36.75 -21.60 61.10
CA TYR A 271 37.50 -22.86 60.95
C TYR A 271 37.76 -23.49 62.30
N GLU A 272 37.36 -24.75 62.48
CA GLU A 272 37.57 -25.56 63.68
C GLU A 272 37.94 -27.01 63.29
N GLU A 273 38.54 -27.78 64.19
CA GLU A 273 38.98 -29.16 63.93
C GLU A 273 38.35 -30.18 64.88
N VAL A 274 38.00 -31.35 64.35
CA VAL A 274 37.53 -32.52 65.11
C VAL A 274 38.54 -33.66 65.00
N SER A 275 38.93 -34.28 66.11
CA SER A 275 39.70 -35.54 66.08
C SER A 275 38.81 -36.68 65.56
N CYS A 276 39.34 -37.44 64.61
CA CYS A 276 38.77 -38.69 64.15
C CYS A 276 39.90 -39.70 63.89
N ASP A 277 40.56 -40.12 64.97
CA ASP A 277 41.78 -40.94 64.97
C ASP A 277 41.63 -42.26 64.17
N SER A 278 40.40 -42.76 64.03
CA SER A 278 40.04 -43.87 63.13
C SER A 278 40.32 -43.62 61.63
N THR A 279 40.75 -42.42 61.25
CA THR A 279 41.21 -42.06 59.90
C THR A 279 42.73 -41.99 59.74
N VAL A 280 43.50 -42.15 60.83
CA VAL A 280 44.97 -42.20 60.77
C VAL A 280 45.44 -43.37 59.91
N SER A 281 46.42 -43.11 59.04
CA SER A 281 46.93 -44.06 58.04
C SER A 281 45.90 -44.61 57.04
N LYS A 282 44.65 -44.13 57.02
CA LYS A 282 43.70 -44.43 55.96
C LYS A 282 44.14 -43.80 54.65
N VAL A 283 43.65 -44.37 53.55
CA VAL A 283 43.86 -43.88 52.19
C VAL A 283 42.52 -43.99 51.46
N ILE A 284 42.19 -42.98 50.65
CA ILE A 284 41.06 -43.04 49.73
C ILE A 284 41.63 -43.46 48.37
N PRO A 285 41.32 -44.65 47.84
CA PRO A 285 41.87 -45.10 46.56
C PRO A 285 41.30 -44.29 45.40
N GLY A 286 42.11 -44.12 44.35
CA GLY A 286 41.73 -43.42 43.13
C GLY A 286 40.82 -44.24 42.21
N ASN A 287 40.44 -43.65 41.07
CA ASN A 287 39.61 -44.25 40.01
C ASN A 287 38.18 -44.69 40.43
N GLY A 288 37.69 -44.23 41.58
CA GLY A 288 36.28 -44.35 41.96
C GLY A 288 35.37 -43.36 41.23
N LYS A 289 34.05 -43.51 41.39
CA LYS A 289 33.02 -42.62 40.86
C LYS A 289 32.58 -41.63 41.94
N LEU A 290 32.74 -40.33 41.70
CA LEU A 290 32.14 -39.27 42.51
C LEU A 290 30.76 -38.89 41.97
N LEU A 291 29.78 -38.85 42.87
CA LEU A 291 28.37 -38.51 42.66
C LEU A 291 27.97 -37.36 43.59
N LEU A 292 27.08 -36.48 43.11
CA LEU A 292 26.34 -35.55 43.96
C LEU A 292 25.00 -36.19 44.35
N GLY A 293 24.62 -36.05 45.61
CA GLY A 293 23.52 -36.79 46.22
C GLY A 293 23.94 -38.19 46.74
N SER A 294 22.93 -39.01 47.01
CA SER A 294 23.08 -40.39 47.51
C SER A 294 23.36 -41.40 46.39
N ASN A 295 24.08 -42.47 46.72
CA ASN A 295 24.24 -43.67 45.88
C ASN A 295 23.51 -44.91 46.43
N GLN A 296 22.71 -44.76 47.49
CA GLN A 296 22.02 -45.84 48.21
C GLN A 296 20.51 -45.61 48.26
N ASN A 297 19.72 -46.68 48.11
CA ASN A 297 18.26 -46.62 48.13
C ASN A 297 17.65 -46.17 49.48
N GLU A 298 18.37 -46.34 50.58
CA GLU A 298 17.85 -46.13 51.94
C GLU A 298 17.99 -44.68 52.45
N ILE A 299 18.93 -43.91 51.89
CA ILE A 299 19.23 -42.53 52.31
C ILE A 299 18.97 -41.60 51.13
N ALA A 300 18.12 -40.60 51.32
CA ALA A 300 17.82 -39.61 50.28
C ALA A 300 19.03 -38.70 49.97
N SER A 301 19.02 -38.08 48.78
CA SER A 301 19.88 -36.92 48.52
C SER A 301 19.41 -35.72 49.35
N LEU A 302 20.30 -34.75 49.61
CA LEU A 302 19.91 -33.46 50.18
C LEU A 302 18.78 -32.83 49.35
N LYS A 303 17.73 -32.36 50.01
CA LYS A 303 16.54 -31.71 49.42
C LYS A 303 16.85 -30.23 49.16
N GLY A 304 17.66 -29.96 48.16
CA GLY A 304 18.18 -28.64 47.81
C GLY A 304 19.14 -28.68 46.63
N ASP A 305 19.89 -27.59 46.46
CA ASP A 305 20.81 -27.34 45.36
C ASP A 305 22.27 -27.37 45.84
N ILE A 306 23.19 -27.82 44.97
CA ILE A 306 24.65 -27.71 45.16
C ILE A 306 25.27 -26.81 44.09
N TYR A 307 26.29 -26.06 44.48
CA TYR A 307 27.04 -25.11 43.66
C TYR A 307 28.55 -25.15 43.98
N ASN A 308 29.38 -24.78 42.99
CA ASN A 308 30.83 -24.54 43.12
C ASN A 308 31.64 -25.65 43.82
N PHE A 309 31.28 -26.93 43.58
CA PHE A 309 31.99 -28.09 44.14
C PHE A 309 33.40 -28.20 43.55
N ARG A 310 34.41 -28.19 44.42
CA ARG A 310 35.83 -28.16 44.08
C ARG A 310 36.63 -29.07 45.00
N LEU A 311 37.59 -29.80 44.44
CA LEU A 311 38.44 -30.77 45.13
C LEU A 311 39.93 -30.52 44.82
N TRP A 312 40.73 -30.51 45.88
CA TRP A 312 42.19 -30.47 45.85
C TRP A 312 42.81 -31.64 46.61
N ASN A 313 43.95 -32.16 46.13
CA ASN A 313 44.68 -33.29 46.74
C ASN A 313 45.67 -32.90 47.86
N PHE A 314 45.48 -31.73 48.47
CA PHE A 314 46.31 -31.20 49.55
C PHE A 314 45.46 -30.43 50.56
N THR A 315 45.97 -30.25 51.79
CA THR A 315 45.31 -29.46 52.85
C THR A 315 45.59 -27.97 52.69
N MET A 316 44.55 -27.14 52.66
CA MET A 316 44.65 -25.69 52.84
C MET A 316 44.64 -25.32 54.33
N ASN A 317 45.33 -24.23 54.69
CA ASN A 317 45.26 -23.68 56.06
C ASN A 317 44.08 -22.71 56.22
N SER A 318 43.69 -22.45 57.47
CA SER A 318 42.58 -21.55 57.85
C SER A 318 42.60 -20.18 57.13
N LYS A 319 43.76 -19.51 57.01
CA LYS A 319 43.88 -18.20 56.33
C LYS A 319 43.71 -18.29 54.81
N THR A 320 44.12 -19.40 54.21
CA THR A 320 43.89 -19.68 52.78
C THR A 320 42.41 -20.00 52.53
N LEU A 321 41.74 -20.69 53.46
CA LEU A 321 40.31 -21.00 53.37
C LEU A 321 39.42 -19.76 53.58
N SER A 322 39.73 -18.89 54.54
CA SER A 322 38.95 -17.65 54.77
C SER A 322 38.99 -16.69 53.59
N ASN A 323 40.10 -16.73 52.82
CA ASN A 323 40.33 -15.91 51.63
C ASN A 323 40.12 -16.69 50.32
N LEU A 324 39.52 -17.89 50.36
CA LEU A 324 39.34 -18.73 49.18
C LEU A 324 38.29 -18.15 48.23
N SER A 325 38.74 -17.36 47.25
CA SER A 325 37.87 -16.87 46.18
C SER A 325 37.16 -18.03 45.48
N CYS A 326 35.88 -17.80 45.15
CA CYS A 326 35.03 -18.78 44.50
C CYS A 326 35.60 -19.22 43.13
N ASN A 327 36.37 -18.34 42.46
CA ASN A 327 36.97 -18.52 41.14
C ASN A 327 38.29 -19.31 41.16
N VAL A 328 38.84 -19.64 42.33
CA VAL A 328 40.02 -20.52 42.43
C VAL A 328 39.62 -21.92 41.98
N LYS A 329 40.35 -22.45 40.98
CA LYS A 329 40.07 -23.76 40.38
C LYS A 329 40.55 -24.92 41.27
N GLY A 330 39.71 -25.95 41.39
CA GLY A 330 40.11 -27.27 41.88
C GLY A 330 41.18 -27.91 41.00
N ASN A 331 42.21 -28.55 41.59
CA ASN A 331 43.24 -29.24 40.81
C ASN A 331 42.96 -30.74 40.60
N VAL A 332 41.91 -31.28 41.23
CA VAL A 332 41.41 -32.66 40.99
C VAL A 332 40.03 -32.62 40.31
N VAL A 333 39.10 -31.85 40.89
CA VAL A 333 37.77 -31.60 40.30
C VAL A 333 37.46 -30.12 40.46
N ASP A 334 37.04 -29.46 39.39
CA ASP A 334 36.58 -28.06 39.41
C ASP A 334 35.13 -27.94 38.90
N TRP A 335 34.47 -26.82 39.22
CA TRP A 335 33.11 -26.52 38.77
C TRP A 335 33.10 -25.97 37.33
N GLN A 336 33.50 -26.81 36.37
CA GLN A 336 33.51 -26.54 34.92
C GLN A 336 32.93 -27.76 34.16
N ASN A 337 32.30 -27.52 33.00
CA ASN A 337 31.58 -28.57 32.24
C ASN A 337 32.44 -29.80 31.93
N ASP A 338 33.71 -29.62 31.58
CA ASP A 338 34.62 -30.71 31.18
C ASP A 338 34.90 -31.73 32.31
N PHE A 339 34.62 -31.34 33.56
CA PHE A 339 34.81 -32.16 34.76
C PHE A 339 33.56 -32.94 35.18
N TRP A 340 32.37 -32.60 34.68
CA TRP A 340 31.10 -33.13 35.18
C TRP A 340 30.16 -33.62 34.08
N ASN A 341 29.59 -34.81 34.29
CA ASN A 341 28.49 -35.32 33.50
C ASN A 341 27.17 -34.97 34.21
N ILE A 342 26.60 -33.82 33.85
CA ILE A 342 25.37 -33.29 34.47
C ILE A 342 24.22 -33.29 33.44
N PRO A 343 23.08 -33.94 33.74
CA PRO A 343 21.87 -33.83 32.93
C PRO A 343 21.36 -32.39 32.89
N THR A 344 20.87 -31.93 31.74
CA THR A 344 20.30 -30.58 31.59
C THR A 344 19.10 -30.33 32.51
N LEU A 345 18.35 -31.38 32.88
CA LEU A 345 17.26 -31.35 33.87
C LEU A 345 17.71 -30.98 35.29
N ALA A 346 18.99 -31.17 35.62
CA ALA A 346 19.56 -30.85 36.93
C ALA A 346 20.13 -29.43 37.00
N LEU A 347 20.40 -28.80 35.84
CA LEU A 347 21.06 -27.50 35.76
C LEU A 347 20.04 -26.37 35.78
N LYS A 348 20.22 -25.41 36.69
CA LYS A 348 19.43 -24.17 36.75
C LYS A 348 20.35 -22.96 36.90
N ALA A 349 20.11 -21.92 36.10
CA ALA A 349 20.77 -20.62 36.30
C ALA A 349 20.16 -19.91 37.52
N GLU A 350 20.98 -19.18 38.27
CA GLU A 350 20.55 -18.46 39.48
C GLU A 350 21.44 -17.23 39.68
N SER A 351 20.87 -16.10 40.08
CA SER A 351 21.56 -14.81 40.13
C SER A 351 22.30 -14.52 41.45
N ASN A 352 22.09 -15.33 42.49
CA ASN A 352 22.70 -15.16 43.82
C ASN A 352 23.95 -16.05 44.07
N LEU A 353 24.52 -16.64 43.01
CA LEU A 353 25.66 -17.56 43.08
C LEU A 353 26.98 -16.80 43.29
N SER A 354 27.90 -17.33 44.11
CA SER A 354 29.12 -16.60 44.51
C SER A 354 30.11 -16.27 43.38
N CYS A 355 30.02 -16.94 42.22
CA CYS A 355 30.77 -16.57 41.00
C CYS A 355 29.87 -16.14 39.83
N GLY A 356 28.57 -15.92 40.08
CA GLY A 356 27.60 -15.53 39.06
C GLY A 356 28.06 -14.26 38.36
N SER A 357 28.58 -14.41 37.15
CA SER A 357 29.31 -13.35 36.46
C SER A 357 28.47 -12.79 35.31
N TYR A 358 27.61 -11.83 35.66
CA TYR A 358 26.97 -10.94 34.69
C TYR A 358 28.02 -10.03 34.03
N LEU A 359 27.84 -9.76 32.73
CA LEU A 359 28.75 -8.93 31.94
C LEU A 359 28.43 -7.44 32.08
N ILE A 360 29.47 -6.62 31.94
CA ILE A 360 29.49 -5.14 31.95
C ILE A 360 29.32 -4.50 33.35
N PRO A 361 30.39 -3.93 33.94
CA PRO A 361 30.27 -2.99 35.05
C PRO A 361 29.95 -1.57 34.56
N LEU A 362 29.04 -0.88 35.24
CA LEU A 362 28.92 0.58 35.16
C LEU A 362 30.05 1.25 35.97
N PRO A 363 30.62 2.38 35.53
CA PRO A 363 31.61 3.11 36.33
C PRO A 363 30.97 3.68 37.61
N ALA A 364 31.57 3.38 38.76
CA ALA A 364 31.24 4.08 40.00
C ALA A 364 31.92 5.46 40.03
N ALA A 365 31.19 6.47 40.48
CA ALA A 365 31.73 7.78 40.84
C ALA A 365 31.48 8.02 42.33
N GLU A 366 32.53 8.37 43.08
CA GLU A 366 32.44 8.65 44.52
C GLU A 366 32.01 10.11 44.81
N LEU A 367 31.77 10.39 46.08
CA LEU A 367 31.16 11.64 46.56
C LEU A 367 32.00 12.90 46.26
N ALA A 368 31.31 13.99 45.92
CA ALA A 368 31.76 15.36 46.09
C ALA A 368 30.74 16.15 46.95
N SER A 369 31.16 17.27 47.54
CA SER A 369 30.41 17.96 48.60
C SER A 369 29.23 18.81 48.12
N CYS A 370 28.20 18.92 48.98
CA CYS A 370 26.94 19.63 48.71
C CYS A 370 27.06 21.18 48.81
N ALA A 371 28.00 21.78 48.05
CA ALA A 371 28.20 23.23 47.97
C ALA A 371 27.73 23.82 46.62
N ASP A 372 28.01 23.15 45.51
CA ASP A 372 27.90 23.73 44.15
C ASP A 372 26.74 23.18 43.30
N LEU A 373 25.67 22.65 43.94
CA LEU A 373 24.53 22.01 43.26
C LEU A 373 23.18 22.64 43.68
N GLY A 374 22.85 23.78 43.07
CA GLY A 374 21.69 24.63 43.35
C GLY A 374 20.29 24.07 43.00
N THR A 375 20.09 22.75 43.09
CA THR A 375 18.78 22.10 42.87
C THR A 375 18.43 20.99 43.89
N LEU A 376 19.39 20.45 44.64
CA LEU A 376 19.20 19.19 45.38
C LEU A 376 18.67 19.34 46.83
N CYS A 377 17.73 20.27 47.06
CA CYS A 377 17.11 20.52 48.37
C CYS A 377 15.58 20.32 48.38
N GLN A 378 15.03 19.44 47.52
CA GLN A 378 13.58 19.36 47.25
C GLN A 378 12.77 18.32 48.04
N ASP A 379 13.40 17.39 48.78
CA ASP A 379 12.70 16.30 49.51
C ASP A 379 12.02 16.75 50.85
N GLY A 380 11.56 18.01 50.90
CA GLY A 380 10.85 18.59 52.05
C GLY A 380 9.37 18.83 51.78
N ILE A 381 8.50 18.39 52.69
CA ILE A 381 7.05 18.64 52.58
C ILE A 381 6.75 20.07 53.05
N VAL A 382 6.14 20.87 52.17
CA VAL A 382 5.88 22.29 52.42
C VAL A 382 4.43 22.53 52.86
N TYR A 383 4.27 23.21 54.00
CA TYR A 383 2.99 23.62 54.56
C TYR A 383 2.90 25.15 54.64
N ARG A 384 1.74 25.68 54.28
CA ARG A 384 1.35 27.08 54.52
C ARG A 384 0.37 27.12 55.68
N ILE A 385 0.76 27.78 56.77
CA ILE A 385 -0.10 27.99 57.94
C ILE A 385 -0.60 29.44 57.93
N SER A 386 -1.88 29.62 58.20
CA SER A 386 -2.46 30.92 58.57
C SER A 386 -2.86 30.86 60.03
N ILE A 387 -2.40 31.87 60.79
CA ILE A 387 -2.62 32.04 62.23
C ILE A 387 -3.30 33.39 62.43
N VAL A 388 -4.41 33.42 63.17
CA VAL A 388 -5.03 34.67 63.62
C VAL A 388 -4.68 34.85 65.08
N VAL A 389 -3.93 35.91 65.40
CA VAL A 389 -3.45 36.21 66.76
C VAL A 389 -4.13 37.48 67.27
N GLN A 390 -4.69 37.42 68.47
CA GLN A 390 -5.23 38.57 69.18
C GLN A 390 -4.11 39.22 70.01
N ASN A 391 -3.88 40.52 69.79
CA ASN A 391 -2.78 41.29 70.38
C ASN A 391 -3.32 42.23 71.45
N THR A 392 -3.43 41.78 72.70
CA THR A 392 -4.02 42.59 73.78
C THR A 392 -3.05 43.66 74.29
N LEU A 393 -1.74 43.41 74.26
CA LEU A 393 -0.69 44.36 74.69
C LEU A 393 -0.18 45.28 73.56
N HIS A 394 -0.86 45.33 72.41
CA HIS A 394 -0.59 46.27 71.30
C HIS A 394 0.88 46.29 70.86
N HIS A 395 1.52 45.11 70.85
CA HIS A 395 2.92 44.97 70.41
C HIS A 395 3.07 45.31 68.92
N PRO A 396 4.17 45.96 68.50
CA PRO A 396 4.39 46.31 67.10
C PRO A 396 4.56 45.05 66.24
N GLU A 397 4.03 45.10 65.03
CA GLU A 397 3.91 43.97 64.10
C GLU A 397 5.21 43.14 63.97
N VAL A 398 6.35 43.79 63.72
CA VAL A 398 7.66 43.12 63.57
C VAL A 398 8.05 42.30 64.81
N LYS A 399 7.71 42.76 66.02
CA LYS A 399 7.97 42.00 67.26
C LYS A 399 7.06 40.76 67.31
N VAL A 400 5.78 40.91 66.99
CA VAL A 400 4.80 39.81 66.95
C VAL A 400 5.19 38.74 65.92
N GLN A 401 5.73 39.14 64.75
CA GLN A 401 6.32 38.21 63.77
C GLN A 401 7.43 37.36 64.37
N SER A 402 8.43 37.98 65.02
CA SER A 402 9.54 37.26 65.64
C SER A 402 9.05 36.27 66.68
N MET A 403 8.16 36.71 67.58
CA MET A 403 7.62 35.91 68.69
C MET A 403 6.82 34.70 68.18
N VAL A 404 6.03 34.85 67.10
CA VAL A 404 5.26 33.75 66.49
C VAL A 404 6.15 32.79 65.71
N ALA A 405 7.21 33.27 65.04
CA ALA A 405 8.18 32.41 64.36
C ALA A 405 8.98 31.55 65.36
N GLU A 406 9.43 32.15 66.46
CA GLU A 406 10.15 31.47 67.53
C GLU A 406 9.27 30.45 68.27
N TRP A 407 8.01 30.81 68.58
CA TRP A 407 7.00 29.90 69.13
C TRP A 407 6.73 28.69 68.23
N LEU A 408 6.60 28.89 66.91
CA LEU A 408 6.44 27.79 65.96
C LEU A 408 7.65 26.86 65.97
N ASN A 409 8.86 27.41 65.85
CA ASN A 409 10.10 26.65 65.82
C ASN A 409 10.27 25.80 67.10
N SER A 410 10.14 26.43 68.26
CA SER A 410 10.16 25.76 69.58
C SER A 410 9.08 24.68 69.69
N THR A 411 7.85 24.95 69.24
CA THR A 411 6.73 24.00 69.32
C THR A 411 6.97 22.74 68.47
N PHE A 412 7.54 22.85 67.26
CA PHE A 412 7.85 21.69 66.43
C PHE A 412 9.07 20.90 66.93
N GLN A 413 10.12 21.58 67.42
CA GLN A 413 11.26 20.95 68.07
C GLN A 413 10.82 20.14 69.31
N ASN A 414 9.97 20.71 70.16
CA ASN A 414 9.39 20.02 71.32
C ASN A 414 8.49 18.82 70.97
N TRP A 415 8.08 18.67 69.71
CA TRP A 415 7.37 17.47 69.22
C TRP A 415 8.28 16.49 68.47
N ASN A 416 9.60 16.71 68.50
CA ASN A 416 10.64 15.90 67.86
C ASN A 416 10.56 15.87 66.31
N TYR A 417 10.08 16.97 65.70
CA TYR A 417 10.00 17.13 64.24
C TYR A 417 10.91 18.26 63.74
N THR A 418 11.78 17.95 62.79
CA THR A 418 12.63 18.91 62.07
C THR A 418 11.81 19.72 61.06
N VAL A 419 11.22 20.82 61.54
CA VAL A 419 10.43 21.78 60.76
C VAL A 419 11.07 23.16 60.80
N TYR A 420 11.32 23.76 59.64
CA TYR A 420 11.91 25.10 59.51
C TYR A 420 10.84 26.12 59.06
N VAL A 421 10.76 27.27 59.74
CA VAL A 421 9.95 28.42 59.28
C VAL A 421 10.78 29.21 58.27
N VAL A 422 10.34 29.24 57.01
CA VAL A 422 11.12 29.82 55.89
C VAL A 422 10.75 31.28 55.63
N ASN A 423 9.47 31.64 55.83
CA ASN A 423 8.98 33.00 55.63
C ASN A 423 7.76 33.23 56.54
N ILE A 424 7.62 34.43 57.10
CA ILE A 424 6.50 34.85 57.93
C ILE A 424 6.09 36.28 57.58
N SER A 425 4.80 36.51 57.30
CA SER A 425 4.28 37.80 56.86
C SER A 425 2.90 38.10 57.46
N PHE A 426 2.56 39.39 57.59
CA PHE A 426 1.19 39.80 57.88
C PHE A 426 0.38 39.88 56.59
N HIS A 427 -0.94 39.69 56.72
CA HIS A 427 -1.89 39.99 55.66
C HIS A 427 -3.02 40.85 56.21
N GLN A 428 -3.30 41.97 55.53
CA GLN A 428 -4.47 42.78 55.85
C GLN A 428 -5.75 42.07 55.41
N ILE A 429 -6.82 42.23 56.19
CA ILE A 429 -8.12 41.59 55.97
C ILE A 429 -8.83 42.29 54.81
N THR A 430 -9.06 41.55 53.71
CA THR A 430 -9.79 42.02 52.53
C THR A 430 -11.27 42.29 52.85
N GLU A 431 -11.90 43.17 52.07
CA GLU A 431 -13.17 43.79 52.48
C GLU A 431 -14.37 42.83 52.55
N GLU A 432 -14.33 41.69 51.86
CA GLU A 432 -15.41 40.70 51.88
C GLU A 432 -15.65 40.11 53.28
N ASP A 433 -14.59 39.88 54.08
CA ASP A 433 -14.73 39.36 55.44
C ASP A 433 -15.23 40.43 56.44
N LYS A 434 -15.09 41.73 56.12
CA LYS A 434 -15.67 42.83 56.94
C LYS A 434 -17.20 42.73 57.01
N ILE A 435 -17.84 42.11 56.00
CA ILE A 435 -19.30 42.01 55.92
C ILE A 435 -19.86 41.01 56.96
N LYS A 436 -19.13 39.95 57.31
CA LYS A 436 -19.58 38.94 58.31
C LYS A 436 -19.34 39.34 59.76
N VAL A 437 -18.41 40.27 60.03
CA VAL A 437 -18.02 40.68 61.39
C VAL A 437 -18.68 42.02 61.82
N ARG A 438 -19.53 42.62 60.99
CA ARG A 438 -20.16 43.94 61.25
C ARG A 438 -21.28 43.93 62.30
N ARG A 439 -21.11 43.22 63.43
CA ARG A 439 -22.13 43.16 64.51
C ARG A 439 -21.67 42.95 65.95
N SER A 440 -20.45 43.36 66.36
CA SER A 440 -20.21 43.77 67.76
C SER A 440 -18.92 44.56 67.98
N LEU A 441 -19.07 45.76 68.57
CA LEU A 441 -18.14 46.48 69.46
C LEU A 441 -16.71 46.82 68.97
N VAL A 442 -16.22 47.94 69.52
CA VAL A 442 -14.90 48.52 69.30
C VAL A 442 -13.84 47.74 70.09
N ASN A 443 -12.58 47.78 69.62
CA ASN A 443 -11.36 47.38 70.35
C ASN A 443 -10.97 45.88 70.32
N ASP A 444 -10.93 45.26 69.13
CA ASP A 444 -10.43 43.88 68.95
C ASP A 444 -9.30 43.81 67.91
N GLN A 445 -8.04 44.01 68.35
CA GLN A 445 -6.86 43.87 67.48
C GLN A 445 -6.54 42.40 67.21
N ARG A 446 -7.08 41.87 66.10
CA ARG A 446 -6.72 40.55 65.55
C ARG A 446 -5.89 40.70 64.30
N LEU A 447 -4.67 40.15 64.33
CA LEU A 447 -3.72 40.18 63.23
C LEU A 447 -3.71 38.82 62.51
N VAL A 448 -3.67 38.81 61.18
CA VAL A 448 -3.55 37.59 60.38
C VAL A 448 -2.10 37.43 59.93
N ILE A 449 -1.48 36.33 60.36
CA ILE A 449 -0.10 35.97 60.05
C ILE A 449 -0.12 34.75 59.12
N TRP A 450 0.67 34.78 58.06
CA TRP A 450 0.96 33.62 57.22
C TRP A 450 2.41 33.19 57.44
N ALA A 451 2.62 31.89 57.66
CA ALA A 451 3.93 31.28 57.80
C ALA A 451 4.08 30.13 56.78
N LEU A 452 5.24 30.07 56.12
CA LEU A 452 5.64 28.93 55.29
C LEU A 452 6.60 28.05 56.09
N LEU A 453 6.31 26.75 56.17
CA LEU A 453 7.13 25.79 56.90
C LEU A 453 7.52 24.61 56.00
N VAL A 454 8.77 24.16 56.13
CA VAL A 454 9.31 22.99 55.43
C VAL A 454 9.62 21.90 56.45
N TYR A 455 9.04 20.73 56.28
CA TYR A 455 9.28 19.54 57.11
C TYR A 455 10.20 18.56 56.37
N ASN A 456 11.32 18.20 57.00
CA ASN A 456 12.22 17.15 56.51
C ASN A 456 11.84 15.80 57.16
N ALA A 457 11.48 14.82 56.33
CA ALA A 457 10.85 13.55 56.73
C ALA A 457 11.87 12.44 57.06
N THR A 458 12.78 12.70 58.00
CA THR A 458 13.84 11.75 58.41
C THR A 458 13.35 10.52 59.17
N ASN A 459 12.12 10.52 59.69
CA ASN A 459 11.43 9.36 60.26
C ASN A 459 10.10 9.14 59.51
N SER A 460 9.76 7.88 59.23
CA SER A 460 8.75 7.46 58.25
C SER A 460 7.29 7.59 58.72
N SER A 461 6.91 8.74 59.28
CA SER A 461 5.55 9.07 59.72
C SER A 461 4.98 10.27 58.94
N SER A 462 4.03 10.02 58.04
CA SER A 462 3.40 11.09 57.22
C SER A 462 2.55 12.03 58.08
N LEU A 463 2.92 13.31 58.13
CA LEU A 463 2.35 14.29 59.06
C LEU A 463 1.13 15.02 58.45
N GLU A 464 -0.09 14.55 58.73
CA GLU A 464 -1.30 15.22 58.24
C GLU A 464 -1.46 16.65 58.77
N GLY A 465 -1.78 17.61 57.88
CA GLY A 465 -2.02 19.01 58.25
C GLY A 465 -3.15 19.21 59.29
N ARG A 466 -4.19 18.35 59.28
CA ARG A 466 -5.26 18.33 60.30
C ARG A 466 -4.75 17.98 61.70
N THR A 467 -3.63 17.27 61.81
CA THR A 467 -3.00 16.89 63.08
C THR A 467 -2.08 17.99 63.58
N ILE A 468 -1.35 18.67 62.69
CA ILE A 468 -0.61 19.91 63.00
C ILE A 468 -1.58 20.97 63.56
N GLN A 469 -2.68 21.24 62.84
CA GLN A 469 -3.68 22.24 63.21
C GLN A 469 -4.26 22.01 64.62
N ARG A 470 -4.64 20.75 64.94
CA ARG A 470 -5.18 20.37 66.25
C ARG A 470 -4.16 20.46 67.38
N LYS A 471 -2.89 20.08 67.13
CA LYS A 471 -1.84 20.20 68.16
C LYS A 471 -1.50 21.67 68.45
N LEU A 472 -1.34 22.52 67.42
CA LEU A 472 -1.03 23.94 67.62
C LEU A 472 -2.14 24.68 68.37
N LEU A 473 -3.42 24.40 68.04
CA LEU A 473 -4.57 24.96 68.77
C LEU A 473 -4.63 24.52 70.25
N ARG A 474 -4.01 23.39 70.60
CA ARG A 474 -3.92 22.90 71.99
C ARG A 474 -2.74 23.51 72.76
N ASN A 475 -1.76 24.10 72.08
CA ASN A 475 -0.57 24.73 72.69
C ASN A 475 -0.74 26.25 72.89
N ASN A 476 -1.98 26.73 73.03
CA ASN A 476 -2.33 28.16 73.00
C ASN A 476 -1.87 28.94 74.24
N GLU A 477 -1.51 28.26 75.33
CA GLU A 477 -1.03 28.87 76.58
C GLU A 477 0.49 29.11 76.60
N SER A 478 1.23 28.64 75.58
CA SER A 478 2.69 28.82 75.50
C SER A 478 3.14 29.96 74.57
N LEU A 479 2.22 30.85 74.18
CA LEU A 479 2.53 32.08 73.44
C LEU A 479 2.68 33.23 74.45
N ASP A 480 3.66 34.09 74.23
CA ASP A 480 4.15 35.07 75.22
C ASP A 480 3.11 36.12 75.65
N GLU A 481 3.34 36.77 76.81
CA GLU A 481 2.35 37.61 77.49
C GLU A 481 1.72 38.66 76.56
N GLY A 482 0.39 38.59 76.41
CA GLY A 482 -0.40 39.53 75.60
C GLY A 482 -0.71 39.09 74.17
N LEU A 483 -0.24 37.91 73.73
CA LEU A 483 -0.60 37.32 72.44
C LEU A 483 -1.40 36.02 72.65
N ARG A 484 -2.58 35.90 72.01
CA ARG A 484 -3.41 34.68 72.05
C ARG A 484 -3.81 34.22 70.66
N VAL A 485 -3.70 32.92 70.37
CA VAL A 485 -4.13 32.38 69.08
C VAL A 485 -5.64 32.17 69.07
N HIS A 486 -6.32 32.75 68.08
CA HIS A 486 -7.77 32.64 67.91
C HIS A 486 -8.15 31.51 66.95
N THR A 487 -7.51 31.43 65.79
CA THR A 487 -7.72 30.34 64.81
C THR A 487 -6.42 30.00 64.08
N ILE A 488 -6.26 28.72 63.73
CA ILE A 488 -5.14 28.22 62.91
C ILE A 488 -5.73 27.43 61.74
N SER A 489 -5.20 27.63 60.53
CA SER A 489 -5.51 26.87 59.31
C SER A 489 -4.20 26.38 58.69
N VAL A 490 -4.03 25.06 58.56
CA VAL A 490 -2.85 24.43 57.96
C VAL A 490 -3.24 23.87 56.58
N ARG A 491 -2.53 24.25 55.53
CA ARG A 491 -2.71 23.72 54.17
C ARG A 491 -1.37 23.21 53.61
N GLN A 492 -1.38 22.01 53.06
CA GLN A 492 -0.28 21.51 52.23
C GLN A 492 -0.41 22.11 50.82
N LEU A 493 0.70 22.42 50.16
CA LEU A 493 0.70 22.96 48.80
C LEU A 493 0.59 21.84 47.75
N GLY A 494 -0.09 22.13 46.63
CA GLY A 494 -0.34 21.18 45.55
C GLY A 494 0.87 20.99 44.62
N ILE A 495 0.80 19.95 43.78
CA ILE A 495 1.91 19.47 42.94
C ILE A 495 1.45 19.43 41.47
N CYS A 496 2.29 19.89 40.54
CA CYS A 496 2.11 19.62 39.11
C CYS A 496 2.64 18.22 38.79
N TYR A 497 1.78 17.34 38.25
CA TYR A 497 2.18 16.00 37.82
C TYR A 497 3.07 16.03 36.57
N ALA A 498 3.85 14.97 36.39
CA ALA A 498 4.70 14.82 35.21
C ALA A 498 3.88 14.75 33.91
N GLU A 499 4.39 15.40 32.87
CA GLU A 499 3.75 15.51 31.54
C GLU A 499 4.84 15.53 30.45
N GLU A 500 4.57 14.99 29.26
CA GLU A 500 5.43 15.15 28.09
C GLU A 500 4.70 15.98 27.02
N ASN A 501 4.94 17.29 27.02
CA ASN A 501 4.20 18.26 26.21
C ASN A 501 5.02 19.55 25.99
N PRO A 502 5.50 19.84 24.76
CA PRO A 502 5.41 19.01 23.55
C PRO A 502 6.26 17.73 23.65
N LYS A 503 6.04 16.79 22.73
CA LYS A 503 6.80 15.52 22.64
C LYS A 503 8.31 15.77 22.65
N GLY A 504 9.06 14.94 23.38
CA GLY A 504 10.50 15.07 23.59
C GLY A 504 10.89 15.96 24.78
N TYR A 505 9.98 16.80 25.31
CA TYR A 505 10.20 17.57 26.54
C TYR A 505 9.45 16.94 27.70
N LYS A 506 10.19 16.20 28.54
CA LYS A 506 9.66 15.54 29.74
C LYS A 506 9.72 16.47 30.94
N TRP A 507 8.56 16.89 31.43
CA TRP A 507 8.43 17.72 32.62
C TRP A 507 8.20 16.79 33.84
N PRO A 508 9.08 16.80 34.86
CA PRO A 508 8.93 15.94 36.03
C PRO A 508 7.82 16.43 36.98
N THR A 509 7.45 15.61 37.96
CA THR A 509 6.47 16.01 38.98
C THR A 509 7.09 17.03 39.94
N ILE A 510 6.59 18.26 39.99
CA ILE A 510 7.19 19.38 40.76
C ILE A 510 6.17 20.15 41.62
N GLN A 511 6.67 20.85 42.64
CA GLN A 511 5.90 21.90 43.34
C GLN A 511 5.81 23.18 42.47
N PRO A 512 5.03 24.21 42.85
CA PRO A 512 4.82 25.43 42.06
C PRO A 512 6.09 26.30 41.91
N SER A 513 6.92 25.96 40.92
CA SER A 513 8.14 26.67 40.54
C SER A 513 8.33 26.68 39.02
N ILE A 514 9.35 27.41 38.56
CA ILE A 514 9.87 27.27 37.19
C ILE A 514 10.78 26.04 37.15
N TYR A 515 10.70 25.25 36.08
CA TYR A 515 11.61 24.14 35.80
C TYR A 515 12.24 24.31 34.42
N ASN A 516 13.55 24.07 34.34
CA ASN A 516 14.34 24.22 33.13
C ASN A 516 14.73 22.83 32.60
N ALA A 517 14.13 22.43 31.49
CA ALA A 517 14.47 21.19 30.78
C ALA A 517 15.60 21.47 29.77
N PRO A 518 16.64 20.62 29.65
CA PRO A 518 17.67 20.78 28.63
C PRO A 518 17.07 20.61 27.21
N CYS A 519 17.50 21.40 26.24
CA CYS A 519 17.02 21.29 24.86
C CYS A 519 17.45 19.94 24.23
N PRO A 520 16.53 19.10 23.69
CA PRO A 520 16.90 17.87 23.02
C PRO A 520 17.79 18.11 21.78
N GLY A 521 19.08 17.84 21.93
CA GLY A 521 20.12 17.98 20.91
C GLY A 521 21.13 19.13 21.13
N LYS A 522 20.89 20.07 22.05
CA LYS A 522 21.79 21.21 22.30
C LYS A 522 22.28 21.27 23.76
N PRO A 523 23.51 20.84 24.07
CA PRO A 523 24.06 20.97 25.42
C PRO A 523 24.28 22.45 25.76
N GLY A 524 23.88 22.84 26.98
CA GLY A 524 24.02 24.22 27.49
C GLY A 524 22.80 25.13 27.31
N PHE A 525 21.82 24.74 26.48
CA PHE A 525 20.56 25.47 26.30
C PHE A 525 19.40 24.79 27.02
N TYR A 526 18.42 25.58 27.47
CA TYR A 526 17.29 25.10 28.28
C TYR A 526 15.96 25.74 27.85
N ALA A 527 14.89 24.94 27.80
CA ALA A 527 13.51 25.40 27.76
C ALA A 527 12.98 25.54 29.19
N SER A 528 12.15 26.54 29.46
CA SER A 528 11.56 26.73 30.79
C SER A 528 10.06 26.47 30.77
N ARG A 529 9.50 25.94 31.86
CA ARG A 529 8.05 25.82 32.04
C ARG A 529 7.69 26.09 33.50
N THR A 530 6.63 26.86 33.72
CA THR A 530 6.21 27.27 35.07
C THR A 530 5.04 26.43 35.56
N CYS A 531 5.18 25.81 36.73
CA CYS A 531 4.05 25.24 37.46
C CYS A 531 3.35 26.36 38.26
N TYR A 532 2.14 26.74 37.84
CA TYR A 532 1.34 27.77 38.51
C TYR A 532 0.47 27.17 39.61
N SER A 533 0.47 27.78 40.80
CA SER A 533 -0.53 27.50 41.83
C SER A 533 -1.72 28.43 41.65
N ALA A 534 -2.89 27.90 41.28
CA ALA A 534 -4.12 28.68 41.34
C ALA A 534 -4.50 29.00 42.80
N ASN A 535 -5.26 30.08 43.01
CA ASN A 535 -5.90 30.36 44.32
C ASN A 535 -6.86 29.23 44.77
N THR A 536 -7.29 28.38 43.83
CA THR A 536 -8.25 27.28 43.99
C THR A 536 -7.60 25.91 44.21
N SER A 537 -6.45 25.86 44.90
CA SER A 537 -5.81 24.62 45.43
C SER A 537 -5.41 23.54 44.40
N VAL A 538 -5.36 23.88 43.11
CA VAL A 538 -4.82 23.03 42.04
C VAL A 538 -3.57 23.71 41.47
N ALA A 539 -2.49 22.94 41.36
CA ALA A 539 -1.30 23.34 40.63
C ALA A 539 -1.41 22.83 39.19
N TYR A 540 -1.09 23.67 38.21
CA TYR A 540 -1.19 23.33 36.78
C TYR A 540 0.00 23.88 36.01
N TRP A 541 0.37 23.21 34.92
CA TRP A 541 1.45 23.66 34.06
C TRP A 541 1.02 24.85 33.19
N GLY A 542 1.86 25.88 33.15
CA GLY A 542 1.82 26.93 32.14
C GLY A 542 2.27 26.45 30.76
N PRO A 543 2.18 27.32 29.74
CA PRO A 543 2.83 27.09 28.47
C PRO A 543 4.36 27.00 28.67
N PRO A 544 5.07 26.09 27.97
CA PRO A 544 6.52 26.07 27.96
C PRO A 544 7.06 27.23 27.11
N ASP A 545 8.07 27.93 27.63
CA ASP A 545 8.90 28.85 26.87
C ASP A 545 10.07 28.07 26.24
N ILE A 546 10.00 27.96 24.91
CA ILE A 546 10.92 27.22 24.05
C ILE A 546 11.77 28.20 23.21
N SER A 547 11.70 29.52 23.47
CA SER A 547 12.43 30.55 22.71
C SER A 547 13.94 30.26 22.62
N ASN A 548 14.58 29.99 23.77
CA ASN A 548 15.99 29.62 23.87
C ASN A 548 16.33 28.20 23.35
N CYS A 549 15.32 27.38 23.02
CA CYS A 549 15.48 26.13 22.28
C CYS A 549 14.98 26.23 20.83
N SER A 550 14.69 27.43 20.33
CA SER A 550 14.40 27.62 18.91
C SER A 550 15.64 27.24 18.11
N ARG A 551 15.55 26.09 17.46
CA ARG A 551 16.56 25.59 16.53
C ARG A 551 16.84 26.63 15.46
N GLU A 552 18.09 26.69 15.02
CA GLU A 552 18.49 27.53 13.89
C GLU A 552 17.72 27.10 12.63
N ALA A 553 17.49 28.01 11.68
CA ALA A 553 16.77 27.68 10.44
C ALA A 553 17.39 26.45 9.74
N ASN A 554 18.72 26.37 9.75
CA ASN A 554 19.50 25.23 9.27
C ASN A 554 19.22 23.92 10.03
N GLU A 555 19.09 23.97 11.37
CA GLU A 555 18.78 22.78 12.18
C GLU A 555 17.35 22.28 11.97
N VAL A 556 16.37 23.20 11.83
CA VAL A 556 14.99 22.85 11.51
C VAL A 556 14.91 22.26 10.10
N ALA A 557 15.54 22.91 9.12
CA ALA A 557 15.61 22.42 7.74
C ALA A 557 16.29 21.03 7.67
N ASN A 558 17.42 20.81 8.33
CA ASN A 558 18.07 19.50 8.37
C ASN A 558 17.20 18.39 9.00
N GLN A 559 16.32 18.74 9.95
CA GLN A 559 15.38 17.78 10.55
C GLN A 559 14.18 17.49 9.65
N ILE A 560 13.67 18.51 8.95
CA ILE A 560 12.65 18.32 7.91
C ILE A 560 13.23 17.47 6.77
N LEU A 561 14.48 17.71 6.36
CA LEU A 561 15.18 16.93 5.34
C LEU A 561 15.31 15.45 5.72
N ASN A 562 15.63 15.14 6.98
CA ASN A 562 15.64 13.77 7.50
C ASN A 562 14.23 13.15 7.55
N LEU A 563 13.18 13.93 7.81
CA LEU A 563 11.77 13.49 7.75
C LEU A 563 11.27 13.29 6.31
N THR A 564 11.83 14.02 5.34
CA THR A 564 11.61 13.82 3.91
C THR A 564 12.72 12.99 3.27
N SER A 565 13.44 12.12 3.98
CA SER A 565 14.47 11.28 3.34
C SER A 565 13.83 10.31 2.33
N ASP A 566 14.64 9.85 1.36
CA ASP A 566 14.29 9.51 -0.04
C ASP A 566 13.38 8.26 -0.25
N GLY A 567 12.18 8.30 0.35
CA GLY A 567 11.13 7.27 0.25
C GLY A 567 10.30 7.02 1.51
N GLN A 568 10.38 7.85 2.57
CA GLN A 568 9.33 7.84 3.60
C GLN A 568 7.98 8.06 2.90
N THR A 569 6.98 7.19 3.13
CA THR A 569 5.67 7.35 2.50
C THR A 569 4.92 8.51 3.17
N LEU A 570 5.08 9.71 2.63
CA LEU A 570 4.44 10.92 3.12
C LEU A 570 2.99 10.99 2.64
N ASN A 571 2.04 10.85 3.57
CA ASN A 571 0.62 11.11 3.31
C ASN A 571 0.38 12.62 3.11
N SER A 572 -0.67 13.01 2.37
CA SER A 572 -0.98 14.43 2.07
C SER A 572 -0.86 15.37 3.27
N ALA A 573 -1.50 15.04 4.41
CA ALA A 573 -1.48 15.85 5.62
C ALA A 573 -0.07 16.04 6.24
N ASN A 574 0.85 15.08 6.07
CA ASN A 574 2.24 15.24 6.46
C ASN A 574 2.94 16.22 5.50
N ILE A 575 2.72 16.08 4.19
CA ILE A 575 3.27 16.99 3.17
C ILE A 575 2.79 18.43 3.42
N THR A 576 1.50 18.65 3.66
CA THR A 576 0.95 19.98 3.97
C THR A 576 1.59 20.59 5.21
N SER A 577 1.75 19.81 6.28
CA SER A 577 2.41 20.27 7.51
C SER A 577 3.90 20.58 7.30
N ILE A 578 4.59 19.87 6.41
CA ILE A 578 5.99 20.11 6.05
C ILE A 578 6.12 21.36 5.19
N VAL A 579 5.27 21.53 4.17
CA VAL A 579 5.24 22.72 3.30
C VAL A 579 4.93 23.98 4.12
N GLU A 580 3.97 23.91 5.06
CA GLU A 580 3.73 24.99 6.02
C GLU A 580 4.96 25.33 6.88
N GLN A 581 5.71 24.34 7.34
CA GLN A 581 6.92 24.57 8.15
C GLN A 581 8.04 25.20 7.31
N VAL A 582 8.26 24.73 6.08
CA VAL A 582 9.23 25.31 5.15
C VAL A 582 8.85 26.75 4.79
N LYS A 583 7.57 27.01 4.52
CA LYS A 583 7.04 28.37 4.31
C LYS A 583 7.33 29.27 5.51
N ARG A 584 7.07 28.82 6.74
CA ARG A 584 7.41 29.62 7.94
C ARG A 584 8.90 29.92 8.10
N ILE A 585 9.81 29.12 7.54
CA ILE A 585 11.25 29.43 7.47
C ILE A 585 11.50 30.49 6.39
N VAL A 586 11.06 30.24 5.15
CA VAL A 586 11.25 31.13 3.99
C VAL A 586 10.66 32.52 4.24
N ASN A 587 9.51 32.62 4.89
CA ASN A 587 8.84 33.89 5.18
C ASN A 587 9.42 34.63 6.42
N LYS A 588 10.27 33.98 7.23
CA LYS A 588 10.89 34.57 8.43
C LYS A 588 12.26 35.17 8.16
N GLU A 589 13.08 34.52 7.34
CA GLU A 589 14.42 35.00 6.99
C GLU A 589 14.33 36.03 5.84
N GLU A 590 15.09 37.13 5.92
CA GLU A 590 15.07 38.19 4.90
C GLU A 590 15.94 37.85 3.68
N ASN A 591 17.14 37.31 3.92
CA ASN A 591 18.05 36.75 2.92
C ASN A 591 18.37 35.29 3.30
N ILE A 592 18.43 34.42 2.31
CA ILE A 592 18.66 32.97 2.49
C ILE A 592 20.03 32.60 1.90
N ASP A 593 20.92 32.09 2.74
CA ASP A 593 22.23 31.57 2.30
C ASP A 593 22.08 30.34 1.40
N ILE A 594 23.06 30.12 0.52
CA ILE A 594 23.09 29.03 -0.45
C ILE A 594 23.04 27.66 0.25
N THR A 595 23.61 27.49 1.45
CA THR A 595 23.55 26.21 2.20
C THR A 595 22.13 25.91 2.72
N LEU A 596 21.44 26.92 3.26
CA LEU A 596 20.04 26.81 3.67
C LEU A 596 19.14 26.61 2.46
N GLY A 597 19.34 27.38 1.38
CA GLY A 597 18.63 27.24 0.11
C GLY A 597 18.74 25.84 -0.46
N SER A 598 19.95 25.26 -0.51
CA SER A 598 20.18 23.88 -0.93
C SER A 598 19.45 22.86 -0.03
N THR A 599 19.44 23.08 1.28
CA THR A 599 18.72 22.21 2.23
C THR A 599 17.20 22.24 1.98
N LEU A 600 16.63 23.43 1.79
CA LEU A 600 15.19 23.61 1.50
C LEU A 600 14.80 23.08 0.11
N MET A 601 15.66 23.25 -0.90
CA MET A 601 15.46 22.69 -2.24
C MET A 601 15.50 21.16 -2.26
N ASN A 602 16.36 20.54 -1.44
CA ASN A 602 16.38 19.08 -1.30
C ASN A 602 15.11 18.55 -0.59
N ILE A 603 14.54 19.27 0.37
CA ILE A 603 13.22 18.94 0.95
C ILE A 603 12.15 18.88 -0.14
N PHE A 604 12.05 19.90 -1.00
CA PHE A 604 11.09 19.90 -2.11
C PHE A 604 11.38 18.82 -3.16
N SER A 605 12.66 18.56 -3.47
CA SER A 605 13.08 17.46 -4.34
C SER A 605 12.61 16.10 -3.83
N ASN A 606 12.63 15.87 -2.52
CA ASN A 606 12.22 14.60 -1.95
C ASN A 606 10.70 14.51 -1.82
N ILE A 607 10.00 15.61 -1.50
CA ILE A 607 8.53 15.69 -1.57
C ILE A 607 8.05 15.28 -2.97
N LEU A 608 8.73 15.74 -4.04
CA LEU A 608 8.48 15.35 -5.45
C LEU A 608 8.69 13.85 -5.77
N THR A 609 9.08 13.01 -4.82
CA THR A 609 9.06 11.53 -4.97
C THR A 609 7.75 10.88 -4.51
N SER A 610 6.93 11.61 -3.76
CA SER A 610 5.66 11.13 -3.20
C SER A 610 4.64 10.79 -4.30
N PRO A 611 3.61 9.96 -4.02
CA PRO A 611 2.54 9.72 -4.97
C PRO A 611 1.82 11.01 -5.36
N ASP A 612 1.45 11.13 -6.64
CA ASP A 612 0.75 12.31 -7.16
C ASP A 612 -0.50 12.63 -6.32
N SER A 613 -1.29 11.63 -5.94
CA SER A 613 -2.49 11.77 -5.09
C SER A 613 -2.28 12.57 -3.80
N ASP A 614 -1.11 12.46 -3.17
CA ASP A 614 -0.79 13.07 -1.89
C ASP A 614 -0.20 14.48 -2.05
N LEU A 615 0.36 14.78 -3.23
CA LEU A 615 0.93 16.09 -3.56
C LEU A 615 -0.13 17.15 -3.90
N LEU A 616 -1.31 16.72 -4.36
CA LEU A 616 -2.36 17.61 -4.87
C LEU A 616 -2.76 18.70 -3.87
N GLU A 617 -3.00 18.33 -2.61
CA GLU A 617 -3.44 19.22 -1.52
C GLU A 617 -2.43 20.33 -1.19
N SER A 618 -1.13 20.07 -1.39
CA SER A 618 -0.04 20.99 -1.02
C SER A 618 0.59 21.71 -2.22
N SER A 619 0.21 21.34 -3.44
CA SER A 619 0.82 21.71 -4.72
C SER A 619 1.06 23.22 -4.89
N SER A 620 -0.01 24.00 -4.83
CA SER A 620 -0.01 25.46 -5.02
C SER A 620 0.84 26.21 -3.99
N GLU A 621 0.85 25.74 -2.73
CA GLU A 621 1.62 26.35 -1.65
C GLU A 621 3.12 26.01 -1.75
N ALA A 622 3.44 24.77 -2.15
CA ALA A 622 4.81 24.36 -2.43
C ALA A 622 5.43 25.17 -3.58
N LEU A 623 4.71 25.36 -4.68
CA LEU A 623 5.18 26.16 -5.82
C LEU A 623 5.43 27.63 -5.43
N LYS A 624 4.50 28.26 -4.71
CA LYS A 624 4.68 29.63 -4.18
C LYS A 624 5.87 29.74 -3.24
N THR A 625 6.09 28.74 -2.39
CA THR A 625 7.21 28.72 -1.44
C THR A 625 8.57 28.53 -2.16
N ILE A 626 8.61 27.77 -3.26
CA ILE A 626 9.81 27.63 -4.11
C ILE A 626 10.11 28.97 -4.82
N ASP A 627 9.10 29.67 -5.35
CA ASP A 627 9.30 30.97 -6.00
C ASP A 627 9.72 32.07 -4.99
N GLU A 628 9.16 32.09 -3.77
CA GLU A 628 9.58 33.03 -2.70
C GLU A 628 11.02 32.71 -2.20
N LEU A 629 11.37 31.42 -2.10
CA LEU A 629 12.74 30.97 -1.79
C LEU A 629 13.74 31.46 -2.85
N ALA A 630 13.43 31.27 -4.13
CA ALA A 630 14.28 31.71 -5.25
C ALA A 630 14.55 33.21 -5.23
N PHE A 631 13.55 34.03 -4.90
CA PHE A 631 13.68 35.48 -4.79
C PHE A 631 14.65 35.90 -3.67
N LYS A 632 14.64 35.19 -2.53
CA LYS A 632 15.40 35.53 -1.31
C LYS A 632 16.81 34.94 -1.20
N ILE A 633 17.26 34.11 -2.14
CA ILE A 633 18.64 33.60 -2.15
C ILE A 633 19.62 34.79 -2.21
N ASP A 634 20.68 34.76 -1.41
CA ASP A 634 21.72 35.79 -1.48
C ASP A 634 22.60 35.64 -2.73
N LEU A 635 22.95 36.77 -3.33
CA LEU A 635 23.83 36.91 -4.50
C LEU A 635 25.03 37.84 -4.19
N SER A 636 25.29 38.16 -2.92
CA SER A 636 26.35 39.09 -2.50
C SER A 636 27.77 38.69 -2.95
N SER A 637 27.99 37.41 -3.26
CA SER A 637 29.29 36.82 -3.62
C SER A 637 29.51 36.56 -5.11
N THR A 638 28.44 36.43 -5.91
CA THR A 638 28.49 35.84 -7.26
C THR A 638 27.37 36.38 -8.16
N SER A 639 27.64 36.55 -9.46
CA SER A 639 26.63 37.02 -10.43
C SER A 639 25.54 36.00 -10.74
N HIS A 640 25.81 34.70 -10.53
CA HIS A 640 24.85 33.62 -10.66
C HIS A 640 25.04 32.57 -9.57
N VAL A 641 23.96 31.89 -9.20
CA VAL A 641 23.91 30.78 -8.24
C VAL A 641 23.11 29.63 -8.84
N ASN A 642 23.61 28.41 -8.69
CA ASN A 642 22.98 27.19 -9.16
C ASN A 642 22.78 26.19 -8.01
N ILE A 643 21.54 25.76 -7.79
CA ILE A 643 21.18 24.74 -6.81
C ILE A 643 20.55 23.56 -7.55
N THR A 644 21.23 22.42 -7.59
CA THR A 644 20.80 21.21 -8.29
C THR A 644 20.47 20.10 -7.30
N THR A 645 19.40 19.35 -7.56
CA THR A 645 18.93 18.22 -6.75
C THR A 645 18.45 17.08 -7.67
N ARG A 646 17.97 15.97 -7.09
CA ARG A 646 17.51 14.79 -7.83
C ARG A 646 16.26 15.05 -8.70
N ASN A 647 15.32 15.87 -8.21
CA ASN A 647 14.04 16.10 -8.89
C ASN A 647 13.78 17.56 -9.28
N LEU A 648 14.60 18.50 -8.79
CA LEU A 648 14.41 19.94 -8.91
C LEU A 648 15.75 20.65 -9.15
N ALA A 649 15.77 21.69 -9.97
CA ALA A 649 16.95 22.54 -10.15
C ALA A 649 16.53 24.01 -10.21
N LEU A 650 17.32 24.89 -9.61
CA LEU A 650 17.07 26.33 -9.51
C LEU A 650 18.34 27.09 -9.87
N GLY A 651 18.27 27.90 -10.92
CA GLY A 651 19.27 28.90 -11.29
C GLY A 651 18.77 30.29 -10.99
N VAL A 652 19.58 31.12 -10.33
CA VAL A 652 19.31 32.54 -10.11
C VAL A 652 20.47 33.35 -10.66
N SER A 653 20.20 34.34 -11.51
CA SER A 653 21.21 35.23 -12.11
C SER A 653 20.86 36.69 -11.82
N SER A 654 21.87 37.51 -11.53
CA SER A 654 21.72 38.97 -11.59
C SER A 654 21.42 39.42 -13.01
N LEU A 655 20.56 40.43 -13.15
CA LEU A 655 20.31 41.15 -14.41
C LEU A 655 20.92 42.55 -14.30
N SER A 656 21.93 42.85 -15.11
CA SER A 656 22.48 44.19 -15.31
C SER A 656 21.79 44.86 -16.52
N PRO A 657 21.11 46.01 -16.36
CA PRO A 657 20.32 46.63 -17.44
C PRO A 657 21.17 47.25 -18.56
N GLU A 658 22.49 47.31 -18.42
CA GLU A 658 23.42 47.88 -19.41
C GLU A 658 23.97 46.83 -20.40
N THR A 659 23.78 45.54 -20.14
CA THR A 659 24.38 44.43 -20.91
C THR A 659 23.33 43.63 -21.66
N ASN A 660 23.20 43.87 -22.97
CA ASN A 660 22.34 43.10 -23.89
C ASN A 660 22.92 41.70 -24.22
N GLU A 661 23.50 41.02 -23.24
CA GLU A 661 23.92 39.63 -23.37
C GLU A 661 22.70 38.73 -23.17
N ILE A 662 22.37 37.97 -24.21
CA ILE A 662 21.16 37.13 -24.24
C ILE A 662 21.34 36.01 -23.22
N SER A 663 20.60 36.09 -22.12
CA SER A 663 20.63 35.12 -21.00
C SER A 663 19.98 33.81 -21.42
N ASN A 664 20.78 32.99 -22.11
CA ASN A 664 20.44 31.64 -22.54
C ASN A 664 20.60 30.68 -21.35
N PHE A 665 19.52 30.43 -20.62
CA PHE A 665 19.53 29.37 -19.62
C PHE A 665 19.37 28.01 -20.30
N SER A 666 20.28 27.07 -20.08
CA SER A 666 20.13 25.69 -20.52
C SER A 666 20.47 24.69 -19.42
N ILE A 667 19.77 23.55 -19.43
CA ILE A 667 19.97 22.47 -18.45
C ILE A 667 20.03 21.12 -19.15
N GLY A 668 20.99 20.29 -18.73
CA GLY A 668 21.25 18.99 -19.35
C GLY A 668 21.90 17.99 -18.40
N LEU A 669 22.19 16.80 -18.93
CA LEU A 669 22.91 15.75 -18.22
C LEU A 669 24.42 15.87 -18.54
N PRO A 670 25.31 15.72 -17.54
CA PRO A 670 26.74 15.72 -17.77
C PRO A 670 27.15 14.50 -18.61
N SER A 671 28.14 14.70 -19.49
CA SER A 671 28.67 13.64 -20.37
C SER A 671 29.36 12.48 -19.65
N ASN A 672 29.67 12.64 -18.35
CA ASN A 672 30.41 11.68 -17.52
C ASN A 672 29.51 10.75 -16.68
N ASN A 673 28.28 10.46 -17.13
CA ASN A 673 27.45 9.38 -16.56
C ASN A 673 26.97 9.62 -15.10
N GLU A 674 27.09 10.84 -14.59
CA GLU A 674 26.59 11.26 -13.27
C GLU A 674 25.09 11.59 -13.30
N SER A 675 24.39 11.34 -12.19
CA SER A 675 22.93 11.46 -12.08
C SER A 675 22.40 12.85 -11.71
N TYR A 676 23.25 13.88 -11.78
CA TYR A 676 22.91 15.25 -11.39
C TYR A 676 22.78 16.14 -12.63
N PHE A 677 21.85 17.09 -12.62
CA PHE A 677 21.70 18.06 -13.70
C PHE A 677 22.83 19.09 -13.68
N GLN A 678 23.28 19.51 -14.86
CA GLN A 678 24.19 20.65 -15.04
C GLN A 678 23.42 21.81 -15.69
N MET A 679 23.55 23.01 -15.12
CA MET A 679 22.99 24.25 -15.66
C MET A 679 24.11 25.11 -16.27
N ASP A 680 23.85 25.69 -17.44
CA ASP A 680 24.70 26.66 -18.15
C ASP A 680 23.89 27.94 -18.42
N PHE A 681 24.53 29.10 -18.26
CA PHE A 681 23.94 30.44 -18.42
C PHE A 681 24.56 31.23 -19.58
N GLU A 682 25.68 30.76 -20.13
CA GLU A 682 26.51 31.48 -21.12
C GLU A 682 26.52 30.76 -22.48
N SER A 683 26.51 29.42 -22.49
CA SER A 683 26.62 28.61 -23.70
C SER A 683 25.43 27.68 -23.91
N GLY A 684 25.03 27.50 -25.18
CA GLY A 684 24.01 26.52 -25.54
C GLY A 684 24.56 25.11 -25.48
N GLN A 685 24.33 24.41 -24.36
CA GLN A 685 24.81 23.05 -24.11
C GLN A 685 24.43 22.09 -25.26
N MET A 686 25.30 21.11 -25.55
CA MET A 686 25.10 20.19 -26.67
C MET A 686 24.01 19.14 -26.34
N ASP A 687 22.80 19.35 -26.88
CA ASP A 687 21.56 18.59 -26.63
C ASP A 687 21.00 18.72 -25.18
N PRO A 688 20.48 19.91 -24.81
CA PRO A 688 19.95 20.16 -23.47
C PRO A 688 18.57 19.50 -23.27
N LEU A 689 18.27 19.11 -22.03
CA LEU A 689 16.93 18.64 -21.63
C LEU A 689 15.90 19.76 -21.70
N ALA A 690 16.29 20.98 -21.35
CA ALA A 690 15.47 22.17 -21.54
C ALA A 690 16.33 23.43 -21.67
N SER A 691 15.81 24.48 -22.30
CA SER A 691 16.45 25.80 -22.34
C SER A 691 15.46 26.94 -22.52
N VAL A 692 15.68 28.06 -21.82
CA VAL A 692 14.96 29.33 -22.00
C VAL A 692 15.88 30.32 -22.70
N ILE A 693 15.38 30.96 -23.74
CA ILE A 693 16.03 32.06 -24.45
C ILE A 693 15.14 33.28 -24.30
N LEU A 694 15.60 34.24 -23.50
CA LEU A 694 14.92 35.49 -23.24
C LEU A 694 15.11 36.49 -24.41
N PRO A 695 14.07 37.28 -24.78
CA PRO A 695 14.19 38.28 -25.83
C PRO A 695 15.02 39.49 -25.35
N PRO A 696 15.73 40.22 -26.23
CA PRO A 696 16.48 41.42 -25.83
C PRO A 696 15.56 42.57 -25.40
N ASN A 697 14.35 42.64 -25.96
CA ASN A 697 13.38 43.73 -25.74
C ASN A 697 12.55 43.57 -24.45
N LEU A 698 13.02 42.75 -23.50
CA LEU A 698 12.28 42.26 -22.34
C LEU A 698 11.88 43.35 -21.33
N LEU A 699 12.67 44.43 -21.26
CA LEU A 699 12.47 45.54 -20.33
C LEU A 699 11.84 46.78 -21.00
N GLU A 700 11.61 46.79 -22.32
CA GLU A 700 11.13 47.98 -23.08
C GLU A 700 9.75 48.48 -22.63
N ASN A 701 8.95 47.65 -21.96
CA ASN A 701 7.52 47.90 -21.68
C ASN A 701 7.19 47.94 -20.16
N LEU A 702 8.21 48.07 -19.31
CA LEU A 702 8.05 48.22 -17.85
C LEU A 702 8.10 49.70 -17.43
N SER A 703 7.59 50.02 -16.24
CA SER A 703 7.71 51.38 -15.68
C SER A 703 9.11 51.66 -15.13
N GLU A 704 9.44 52.94 -14.92
CA GLU A 704 10.69 53.33 -14.24
C GLU A 704 10.74 52.83 -12.78
N GLU A 705 9.59 52.56 -12.14
CA GLU A 705 9.52 51.97 -10.80
C GLU A 705 9.77 50.44 -10.84
N ASP A 706 9.14 49.73 -11.78
CA ASP A 706 9.28 48.28 -11.95
C ASP A 706 10.69 47.88 -12.42
N SER A 707 11.27 48.63 -13.36
CA SER A 707 12.62 48.37 -13.88
C SER A 707 13.72 48.52 -12.83
N VAL A 708 13.50 49.33 -11.78
CA VAL A 708 14.41 49.44 -10.63
C VAL A 708 14.25 48.26 -9.64
N LEU A 709 13.11 47.57 -9.67
CA LEU A 709 12.86 46.34 -8.89
C LEU A 709 13.40 45.08 -9.62
N VAL A 710 13.44 45.09 -10.94
CA VAL A 710 14.00 44.00 -11.77
C VAL A 710 15.53 43.98 -11.72
N LYS A 711 16.07 43.13 -10.83
CA LYS A 711 17.53 42.92 -10.67
C LYS A 711 17.99 41.46 -10.81
N ARG A 712 17.05 40.52 -10.95
CA ARG A 712 17.30 39.07 -10.90
C ARG A 712 16.38 38.31 -11.84
N ALA A 713 16.92 37.33 -12.57
CA ALA A 713 16.16 36.30 -13.27
C ALA A 713 16.25 34.98 -12.47
N GLN A 714 15.14 34.25 -12.36
CA GLN A 714 15.08 32.92 -11.78
C GLN A 714 14.56 31.90 -12.79
N PHE A 715 15.21 30.74 -12.83
CA PHE A 715 14.90 29.62 -13.72
C PHE A 715 14.76 28.35 -12.87
N THR A 716 13.58 27.72 -12.90
CA THR A 716 13.30 26.51 -12.10
C THR A 716 12.95 25.35 -13.03
N PHE A 717 13.65 24.23 -12.92
CA PHE A 717 13.42 23.02 -13.72
C PHE A 717 12.94 21.87 -12.83
N PHE A 718 11.83 21.25 -13.20
CA PHE A 718 11.23 20.12 -12.49
C PHE A 718 11.35 18.84 -13.33
N ASN A 719 12.14 17.89 -12.83
CA ASN A 719 12.26 16.54 -13.38
C ASN A 719 10.95 15.74 -13.19
N LYS A 720 10.22 16.03 -12.10
CA LYS A 720 8.99 15.37 -11.67
C LYS A 720 7.79 16.31 -11.78
N THR A 721 6.65 15.75 -12.18
CA THR A 721 5.46 16.49 -12.63
C THR A 721 4.36 16.60 -11.55
N GLY A 722 4.51 15.93 -10.40
CA GLY A 722 3.44 15.75 -9.41
C GLY A 722 2.92 17.01 -8.71
N LEU A 723 3.62 18.15 -8.79
CA LEU A 723 3.10 19.43 -8.30
C LEU A 723 2.15 20.14 -9.31
N PHE A 724 2.00 19.62 -10.53
CA PHE A 724 1.27 20.28 -11.63
C PHE A 724 0.07 19.45 -12.12
N GLN A 725 -0.76 19.01 -11.18
CA GLN A 725 -1.92 18.16 -11.42
C GLN A 725 -3.20 18.95 -11.63
N ASP A 726 -3.77 18.82 -12.82
CA ASP A 726 -5.07 19.39 -13.16
C ASP A 726 -6.19 18.37 -12.87
N VAL A 727 -7.07 18.71 -11.93
CA VAL A 727 -8.20 17.86 -11.49
C VAL A 727 -9.33 17.83 -12.51
N GLU A 728 -9.42 18.84 -13.39
CA GLU A 728 -10.50 18.99 -14.36
C GLU A 728 -10.15 18.41 -15.74
N THR A 729 -8.90 18.60 -16.22
CA THR A 729 -8.51 18.12 -17.56
C THR A 729 -8.14 16.63 -17.61
N LYS A 730 -9.16 15.77 -17.60
CA LYS A 730 -9.09 14.33 -18.00
C LYS A 730 -8.63 14.07 -19.45
N LYS A 731 -8.01 15.06 -20.11
CA LYS A 731 -7.63 15.14 -21.53
C LYS A 731 -6.29 15.85 -21.72
N GLY A 732 -5.42 15.83 -20.73
CA GLY A 732 -4.11 16.48 -20.79
C GLY A 732 -3.14 15.78 -19.84
N THR A 733 -2.04 15.27 -20.39
CA THR A 733 -0.97 14.64 -19.62
C THR A 733 0.33 15.31 -19.99
N LEU A 734 1.02 15.84 -19.00
CA LEU A 734 2.32 16.44 -19.21
C LEU A 734 3.35 15.35 -19.57
N VAL A 735 4.05 15.52 -20.69
CA VAL A 735 5.06 14.56 -21.17
C VAL A 735 6.41 15.24 -21.47
N SER A 736 6.54 16.55 -21.22
CA SER A 736 7.83 17.17 -20.97
C SER A 736 8.10 17.31 -19.46
N TYR A 737 9.32 17.70 -19.13
CA TYR A 737 9.65 18.36 -17.87
C TYR A 737 8.90 19.70 -17.73
N VAL A 738 8.76 20.24 -16.51
CA VAL A 738 8.26 21.61 -16.30
C VAL A 738 9.45 22.56 -16.15
N MET A 739 9.35 23.74 -16.74
CA MET A 739 10.37 24.78 -16.73
C MET A 739 9.73 26.14 -16.46
N ALA A 740 10.03 26.73 -15.31
CA ALA A 740 9.58 28.06 -14.94
C ALA A 740 10.66 29.10 -15.21
N CYS A 741 10.22 30.31 -15.58
CA CYS A 741 11.06 31.49 -15.64
C CYS A 741 10.28 32.69 -15.08
N SER A 742 10.88 33.41 -14.14
CA SER A 742 10.35 34.67 -13.60
C SER A 742 11.48 35.70 -13.46
N ILE A 743 11.12 36.97 -13.42
CA ILE A 743 12.05 38.09 -13.33
C ILE A 743 11.57 39.02 -12.22
N GLY A 744 12.28 38.98 -11.08
CA GLY A 744 11.77 39.52 -9.82
C GLY A 744 10.42 38.92 -9.40
N ASN A 745 9.67 39.69 -8.62
CA ASN A 745 8.34 39.32 -8.11
C ASN A 745 7.20 39.92 -8.96
N ILE A 746 7.40 40.02 -10.29
CA ILE A 746 6.41 40.55 -11.24
C ILE A 746 6.18 39.59 -12.41
N THR A 747 4.92 39.34 -12.80
CA THR A 747 4.62 38.52 -13.98
C THR A 747 4.57 39.40 -15.23
N ILE A 748 5.64 39.41 -16.02
CA ILE A 748 5.67 40.14 -17.30
C ILE A 748 4.74 39.43 -18.31
N ARG A 749 3.92 40.22 -19.02
CA ARG A 749 2.91 39.76 -20.00
C ARG A 749 2.92 40.64 -21.24
N ASP A 750 2.31 40.14 -22.31
CA ASP A 750 2.16 40.81 -23.60
C ASP A 750 3.49 41.32 -24.20
N LEU A 751 4.51 40.46 -24.11
CA LEU A 751 5.81 40.63 -24.74
C LEU A 751 5.68 40.70 -26.28
N LYS A 752 6.28 41.75 -26.83
CA LYS A 752 6.38 42.08 -28.26
C LYS A 752 7.14 41.00 -29.06
N ASP A 753 8.23 40.49 -28.49
CA ASP A 753 9.00 39.35 -28.99
C ASP A 753 8.84 38.19 -28.00
N PRO A 754 8.41 36.99 -28.41
CA PRO A 754 8.10 35.91 -27.49
C PRO A 754 9.37 35.25 -26.91
N VAL A 755 9.28 34.86 -25.64
CA VAL A 755 10.25 33.99 -24.97
C VAL A 755 10.28 32.65 -25.68
N ARG A 756 11.47 32.19 -26.08
CA ARG A 756 11.65 30.91 -26.76
C ARG A 756 12.10 29.86 -25.76
N ILE A 757 11.24 28.87 -25.54
CA ILE A 757 11.45 27.79 -24.58
C ILE A 757 11.58 26.49 -25.37
N LYS A 758 12.63 25.72 -25.13
CA LYS A 758 12.83 24.39 -25.74
C LYS A 758 12.77 23.36 -24.62
N ILE A 759 11.95 22.32 -24.75
CA ILE A 759 11.85 21.24 -23.75
C ILE A 759 11.84 19.88 -24.44
N LYS A 760 12.68 18.97 -23.96
CA LYS A 760 12.77 17.58 -24.40
C LYS A 760 11.62 16.75 -23.83
N HIS A 761 11.15 15.77 -24.59
CA HIS A 761 10.09 14.87 -24.15
C HIS A 761 10.67 13.79 -23.21
N THR A 762 9.93 13.45 -22.16
CA THR A 762 10.27 12.37 -21.21
C THR A 762 10.14 10.98 -21.85
N THR A 763 9.36 10.85 -22.93
CA THR A 763 9.27 9.64 -23.75
C THR A 763 9.43 9.97 -25.23
N THR A 764 10.23 9.16 -25.94
CA THR A 764 10.46 9.27 -27.38
C THR A 764 9.26 8.78 -28.21
N GLN A 765 8.24 9.62 -28.32
CA GLN A 765 7.03 9.37 -29.10
C GLN A 765 6.82 10.47 -30.16
N ALA A 766 6.35 10.10 -31.35
CA ALA A 766 6.08 11.06 -32.41
C ALA A 766 4.83 11.89 -32.10
N VAL A 767 5.00 13.01 -31.38
CA VAL A 767 3.93 13.92 -30.96
C VAL A 767 3.36 14.65 -32.19
N PRO A 768 2.11 14.39 -32.63
CA PRO A 768 1.62 14.95 -33.90
C PRO A 768 1.26 16.44 -33.79
N HIS A 769 0.88 16.90 -32.59
CA HIS A 769 0.55 18.28 -32.26
C HIS A 769 0.92 18.53 -30.78
N PRO A 770 2.14 19.00 -30.46
CA PRO A 770 2.47 19.35 -29.08
C PRO A 770 1.73 20.61 -28.64
N ILE A 771 1.17 20.62 -27.43
CA ILE A 771 0.48 21.79 -26.87
C ILE A 771 1.38 22.44 -25.81
N CYS A 772 1.83 23.64 -26.10
CA CYS A 772 2.52 24.50 -25.14
C CYS A 772 1.52 25.10 -24.16
N ALA A 773 1.77 24.93 -22.86
CA ALA A 773 0.92 25.43 -21.79
C ALA A 773 1.76 26.02 -20.65
N PHE A 774 1.09 26.77 -19.78
CA PHE A 774 1.64 27.29 -18.54
C PHE A 774 0.70 27.07 -17.35
N TRP A 775 1.25 27.05 -16.15
CA TRP A 775 0.51 26.83 -14.91
C TRP A 775 0.00 28.15 -14.34
N ASP A 776 -1.32 28.31 -14.29
CA ASP A 776 -2.02 29.52 -13.83
C ASP A 776 -2.48 29.34 -12.38
N LEU A 777 -1.62 29.74 -11.43
CA LEU A 777 -1.81 29.60 -9.97
C LEU A 777 -3.03 30.36 -9.39
N ASN A 778 -3.71 31.19 -10.20
CA ASN A 778 -4.81 32.06 -9.74
C ASN A 778 -6.21 31.52 -10.07
N LYS A 779 -6.31 30.35 -10.71
CA LYS A 779 -7.59 29.69 -11.04
C LYS A 779 -7.93 28.55 -10.07
N ASN A 780 -9.18 28.09 -10.16
CA ASN A 780 -9.73 26.94 -9.43
C ASN A 780 -9.49 27.03 -7.91
N GLU A 781 -10.04 28.08 -7.29
CA GLU A 781 -9.90 28.39 -5.85
C GLU A 781 -8.44 28.50 -5.35
N GLY A 782 -7.48 28.60 -6.27
CA GLY A 782 -6.06 28.66 -6.00
C GLY A 782 -5.32 27.34 -6.14
N SER A 783 -5.95 26.25 -6.61
CA SER A 783 -5.27 24.97 -6.86
C SER A 783 -4.26 25.02 -8.02
N GLY A 784 -4.48 25.92 -8.97
CA GLY A 784 -3.73 25.98 -10.23
C GLY A 784 -4.39 25.18 -11.36
N PHE A 785 -4.04 25.52 -12.60
CA PHE A 785 -4.62 24.98 -13.83
C PHE A 785 -3.67 25.14 -15.03
N TRP A 786 -3.68 24.20 -15.99
CA TRP A 786 -2.87 24.30 -17.22
C TRP A 786 -3.56 25.15 -18.31
N ASN A 787 -3.11 26.39 -18.48
CA ASN A 787 -3.63 27.34 -19.45
C ASN A 787 -2.75 27.42 -20.72
N THR A 788 -3.33 27.59 -21.90
CA THR A 788 -2.61 27.72 -23.19
C THR A 788 -2.56 29.16 -23.73
N SER A 789 -3.18 30.14 -23.04
CA SER A 789 -3.25 31.52 -23.53
C SER A 789 -1.87 32.17 -23.65
N GLY A 790 -1.51 32.59 -24.87
CA GLY A 790 -0.24 33.30 -25.13
C GLY A 790 0.98 32.40 -25.33
N CYS A 791 0.80 31.09 -25.51
CA CYS A 791 1.89 30.13 -25.80
C CYS A 791 1.56 29.28 -27.05
N ASP A 792 2.40 29.37 -28.08
CA ASP A 792 2.28 28.62 -29.34
C ASP A 792 3.45 27.66 -29.57
N ALA A 793 3.21 26.52 -30.21
CA ALA A 793 4.26 25.57 -30.60
C ALA A 793 4.92 25.96 -31.93
N HIS A 794 6.25 25.99 -31.97
CA HIS A 794 7.03 26.30 -33.15
C HIS A 794 7.12 25.11 -34.11
N ARG A 795 7.24 25.42 -35.41
CA ARG A 795 7.19 24.42 -36.51
C ARG A 795 8.40 23.47 -36.55
N ASP A 796 9.49 23.85 -35.89
CA ASP A 796 10.72 23.04 -35.79
C ASP A 796 10.71 22.07 -34.60
N SER A 797 9.54 21.84 -34.00
CA SER A 797 9.34 20.80 -32.98
C SER A 797 9.40 19.40 -33.62
N ASP A 798 10.00 18.46 -32.91
CA ASP A 798 10.31 17.10 -33.37
C ASP A 798 9.85 16.06 -32.34
N ALA A 799 9.83 14.77 -32.69
CA ALA A 799 9.40 13.67 -31.83
C ALA A 799 10.13 13.62 -30.47
N ASN A 800 11.35 14.17 -30.37
CA ASN A 800 12.14 14.21 -29.14
C ASN A 800 12.05 15.54 -28.35
N GLN A 801 11.57 16.62 -28.97
CA GLN A 801 11.67 17.97 -28.40
C GLN A 801 10.58 18.91 -28.95
N THR A 802 9.97 19.72 -28.08
CA THR A 802 9.07 20.81 -28.49
C THR A 802 9.75 22.16 -28.25
N ILE A 803 9.52 23.11 -29.16
CA ILE A 803 9.89 24.51 -28.99
C ILE A 803 8.60 25.32 -28.84
N CYS A 804 8.44 25.98 -27.70
CA CYS A 804 7.34 26.88 -27.39
C CYS A 804 7.77 28.34 -27.55
N LEU A 805 6.85 29.18 -28.02
CA LEU A 805 6.97 30.63 -28.07
C LEU A 805 5.88 31.22 -27.19
N CYS A 806 6.24 31.90 -26.10
CA CYS A 806 5.29 32.46 -25.12
C CYS A 806 5.44 33.98 -24.98
N ASN A 807 4.33 34.72 -24.89
CA ASN A 807 4.34 36.18 -24.75
C ASN A 807 4.36 36.68 -23.28
N HIS A 808 4.70 35.81 -22.33
CA HIS A 808 4.74 36.10 -20.90
C HIS A 808 5.83 35.27 -20.19
N LEU A 809 6.00 35.48 -18.88
CA LEU A 809 6.90 34.72 -18.01
C LEU A 809 6.12 34.05 -16.86
N THR A 810 6.11 32.71 -16.83
CA THR A 810 5.37 31.85 -15.90
C THR A 810 6.05 30.46 -15.76
N HIS A 811 5.31 29.45 -15.26
CA HIS A 811 5.72 28.05 -15.16
C HIS A 811 5.25 27.27 -16.40
N PHE A 812 6.14 26.80 -17.28
CA PHE A 812 5.80 26.26 -18.61
C PHE A 812 5.96 24.74 -18.72
N GLY A 813 5.09 24.10 -19.53
CA GLY A 813 5.13 22.67 -19.80
C GLY A 813 4.48 22.29 -21.14
N VAL A 814 4.83 21.12 -21.67
CA VAL A 814 4.29 20.58 -22.92
C VAL A 814 3.35 19.43 -22.62
N LEU A 815 2.06 19.68 -22.86
CA LEU A 815 1.00 18.69 -22.70
C LEU A 815 0.92 17.83 -23.96
N MET A 816 0.98 16.52 -23.77
CA MET A 816 0.46 15.54 -24.72
C MET A 816 -0.98 15.18 -24.33
N ASP A 817 -1.74 14.69 -25.31
CA ASP A 817 -3.06 14.13 -25.05
C ASP A 817 -2.97 12.59 -25.01
N LEU A 818 -2.82 12.01 -23.82
CA LEU A 818 -2.75 10.54 -23.65
C LEU A 818 -4.10 9.81 -23.83
N GLN A 819 -5.14 10.45 -24.38
CA GLN A 819 -6.33 9.73 -24.87
C GLN A 819 -6.04 8.96 -26.18
N GLY A 820 -4.99 8.13 -26.18
CA GLY A 820 -4.57 7.24 -27.27
C GLY A 820 -5.48 6.03 -27.51
N THR A 821 -6.65 5.96 -26.85
CA THR A 821 -7.73 5.00 -27.16
C THR A 821 -8.58 5.42 -28.36
N ALA A 822 -8.32 6.61 -28.91
CA ALA A 822 -8.47 6.89 -30.33
C ALA A 822 -7.21 7.63 -30.81
N SER A 823 -7.07 7.87 -32.12
CA SER A 823 -6.43 9.14 -32.49
C SER A 823 -7.31 10.25 -31.95
N GLN A 824 -6.73 11.27 -31.30
CA GLN A 824 -7.42 12.55 -31.31
C GLN A 824 -7.50 13.05 -32.75
N LEU A 825 -8.68 12.84 -33.32
CA LEU A 825 -9.23 13.65 -34.38
C LEU A 825 -9.15 15.09 -33.88
N ASP A 826 -8.24 15.89 -34.44
CA ASP A 826 -8.03 17.30 -34.07
C ASP A 826 -9.39 18.03 -33.91
N ALA A 827 -9.47 19.08 -33.09
CA ALA A 827 -10.74 19.75 -32.77
C ALA A 827 -11.62 20.05 -34.02
N LYS A 828 -11.01 20.35 -35.17
CA LYS A 828 -11.66 20.45 -36.48
C LYS A 828 -12.21 19.11 -36.99
N ASN A 829 -11.40 18.06 -37.03
CA ASN A 829 -11.84 16.70 -37.36
C ASN A 829 -12.94 16.18 -36.42
N THR A 830 -12.83 16.42 -35.10
CA THR A 830 -13.87 16.05 -34.14
C THR A 830 -15.18 16.78 -34.44
N LYS A 831 -15.17 18.10 -34.61
CA LYS A 831 -16.37 18.88 -35.01
C LYS A 831 -16.98 18.37 -36.32
N VAL A 832 -16.16 18.10 -37.34
CA VAL A 832 -16.62 17.53 -38.62
C VAL A 832 -17.25 16.15 -38.44
N LEU A 833 -16.64 15.27 -37.64
CA LEU A 833 -17.18 13.93 -37.37
C LEU A 833 -18.50 13.99 -36.59
N THR A 834 -18.65 14.92 -35.64
CA THR A 834 -19.92 15.19 -34.94
C THR A 834 -21.00 15.58 -35.94
N PHE A 835 -20.75 16.55 -36.84
CA PHE A 835 -21.72 16.92 -37.87
C PHE A 835 -22.08 15.76 -38.80
N ILE A 836 -21.10 14.98 -39.27
CA ILE A 836 -21.35 13.79 -40.11
C ILE A 836 -22.21 12.76 -39.36
N THR A 837 -21.98 12.57 -38.06
CA THR A 837 -22.66 11.57 -37.25
C THR A 837 -24.08 11.99 -36.89
N TYR A 838 -24.33 13.24 -36.49
CA TYR A 838 -25.68 13.74 -36.23
C TYR A 838 -26.55 13.77 -37.51
N ILE A 839 -26.04 14.34 -38.61
CA ILE A 839 -26.75 14.37 -39.91
C ILE A 839 -26.98 12.93 -40.39
N GLY A 840 -25.97 12.07 -40.25
CA GLY A 840 -26.02 10.67 -40.66
C GLY A 840 -27.04 9.84 -39.87
N CYS A 841 -27.01 9.90 -38.54
CA CYS A 841 -27.98 9.21 -37.70
C CYS A 841 -29.40 9.71 -37.96
N GLY A 842 -29.59 11.01 -38.23
CA GLY A 842 -30.87 11.58 -38.63
C GLY A 842 -31.41 10.98 -39.94
N ILE A 843 -30.58 10.93 -40.98
CA ILE A 843 -30.90 10.30 -42.27
C ILE A 843 -31.19 8.79 -42.08
N SER A 844 -30.32 8.09 -41.35
CA SER A 844 -30.43 6.66 -41.07
C SER A 844 -31.72 6.32 -40.31
N ALA A 845 -32.11 7.15 -39.33
CA ALA A 845 -33.38 7.04 -38.60
C ALA A 845 -34.58 7.27 -39.51
N ILE A 846 -34.59 8.33 -40.35
CA ILE A 846 -35.69 8.63 -41.28
C ILE A 846 -35.94 7.45 -42.23
N PHE A 847 -34.89 6.89 -42.85
CA PHE A 847 -35.04 5.77 -43.78
C PHE A 847 -35.34 4.43 -43.08
N SER A 848 -34.88 4.24 -41.83
CA SER A 848 -35.29 3.11 -40.99
C SER A 848 -36.78 3.19 -40.61
N ALA A 849 -37.27 4.38 -40.25
CA ALA A 849 -38.68 4.64 -39.97
C ALA A 849 -39.56 4.46 -41.22
N ALA A 850 -39.13 4.96 -42.38
CA ALA A 850 -39.85 4.76 -43.66
C ALA A 850 -39.91 3.27 -44.08
N THR A 851 -38.85 2.51 -43.78
CA THR A 851 -38.82 1.05 -43.95
C THR A 851 -39.81 0.37 -43.01
N LEU A 852 -39.74 0.67 -41.71
CA LEU A 852 -40.62 0.11 -40.68
C LEU A 852 -42.10 0.41 -40.96
N LEU A 853 -42.44 1.67 -41.25
CA LEU A 853 -43.79 2.11 -41.60
C LEU A 853 -44.34 1.35 -42.82
N THR A 854 -43.52 1.17 -43.86
CA THR A 854 -43.89 0.39 -45.05
C THR A 854 -44.20 -1.08 -44.72
N TYR A 855 -43.36 -1.72 -43.90
CA TYR A 855 -43.55 -3.13 -43.52
C TYR A 855 -44.69 -3.36 -42.52
N VAL A 856 -45.03 -2.34 -41.72
CA VAL A 856 -46.18 -2.36 -40.80
C VAL A 856 -47.50 -2.10 -41.55
N ALA A 857 -47.54 -1.12 -42.45
CA ALA A 857 -48.76 -0.72 -43.15
C ALA A 857 -49.31 -1.79 -44.11
N PHE A 858 -48.43 -2.53 -44.81
CA PHE A 858 -48.86 -3.55 -45.77
C PHE A 858 -48.82 -4.96 -45.18
N GLU A 859 -49.96 -5.43 -44.65
CA GLU A 859 -50.10 -6.73 -43.99
C GLU A 859 -49.57 -7.92 -44.83
N LYS A 860 -49.64 -7.84 -46.16
CA LYS A 860 -49.06 -8.83 -47.09
C LYS A 860 -47.53 -8.96 -46.99
N LEU A 861 -46.81 -7.85 -46.80
CA LEU A 861 -45.34 -7.85 -46.62
C LEU A 861 -44.93 -8.45 -45.27
N ARG A 862 -45.77 -8.28 -44.24
CA ARG A 862 -45.55 -8.78 -42.89
C ARG A 862 -45.66 -10.31 -42.77
N ARG A 863 -46.04 -11.04 -43.82
CA ARG A 863 -46.19 -12.51 -43.79
C ARG A 863 -44.84 -13.25 -43.94
N ASP A 864 -43.90 -12.71 -44.71
CA ASP A 864 -42.59 -13.31 -44.99
C ASP A 864 -41.68 -13.33 -43.74
N TYR A 865 -40.87 -14.39 -43.56
CA TYR A 865 -39.91 -14.47 -42.44
C TYR A 865 -38.76 -13.45 -42.52
N PRO A 866 -38.07 -13.24 -43.67
CA PRO A 866 -37.04 -12.19 -43.79
C PRO A 866 -37.59 -10.81 -43.46
N SER A 867 -38.83 -10.51 -43.89
CA SER A 867 -39.47 -9.23 -43.60
C SER A 867 -39.80 -9.02 -42.12
N LYS A 868 -40.05 -10.08 -41.34
CA LYS A 868 -40.21 -9.97 -39.88
C LYS A 868 -38.88 -9.72 -39.17
N ILE A 869 -37.80 -10.35 -39.63
CA ILE A 869 -36.45 -10.17 -39.06
C ILE A 869 -35.95 -8.75 -39.40
N LEU A 870 -36.04 -8.35 -40.67
CA LEU A 870 -35.76 -7.00 -41.13
C LEU A 870 -36.55 -5.94 -40.36
N MET A 871 -37.84 -6.17 -40.07
CA MET A 871 -38.65 -5.25 -39.29
C MET A 871 -38.12 -5.07 -37.86
N ASN A 872 -37.68 -6.14 -37.20
CA ASN A 872 -37.05 -6.04 -35.87
C ASN A 872 -35.68 -5.34 -35.94
N LEU A 873 -34.87 -5.63 -36.95
CA LEU A 873 -33.58 -4.97 -37.18
C LEU A 873 -33.75 -3.46 -37.43
N SER A 874 -34.72 -3.06 -38.26
CA SER A 874 -35.06 -1.64 -38.47
C SER A 874 -35.64 -0.98 -37.21
N THR A 875 -36.37 -1.70 -36.35
CA THR A 875 -36.80 -1.18 -35.04
C THR A 875 -35.61 -0.95 -34.10
N ALA A 876 -34.67 -1.90 -33.99
CA ALA A 876 -33.48 -1.75 -33.17
C ALA A 876 -32.58 -0.59 -33.66
N LEU A 877 -32.36 -0.50 -34.98
CA LEU A 877 -31.60 0.61 -35.59
C LEU A 877 -32.30 1.96 -35.39
N LEU A 878 -33.63 2.02 -35.52
CA LEU A 878 -34.38 3.25 -35.30
C LEU A 878 -34.24 3.76 -33.86
N PHE A 879 -34.42 2.90 -32.86
CA PHE A 879 -34.26 3.31 -31.46
C PHE A 879 -32.81 3.66 -31.11
N LEU A 880 -31.82 2.92 -31.61
CA LEU A 880 -30.40 3.26 -31.42
C LEU A 880 -30.07 4.67 -31.93
N ASN A 881 -30.45 4.99 -33.17
CA ASN A 881 -30.19 6.31 -33.75
C ASN A 881 -31.01 7.41 -33.05
N LEU A 882 -32.27 7.15 -32.68
CA LEU A 882 -33.14 8.13 -32.01
C LEU A 882 -32.65 8.46 -30.60
N ILE A 883 -32.19 7.47 -29.84
CA ILE A 883 -31.66 7.68 -28.48
C ILE A 883 -30.32 8.40 -28.55
N PHE A 884 -29.41 8.00 -29.45
CA PHE A 884 -28.14 8.71 -29.69
C PHE A 884 -28.34 10.19 -30.04
N LEU A 885 -29.34 10.52 -30.88
CA LEU A 885 -29.65 11.91 -31.25
C LEU A 885 -30.32 12.74 -30.14
N LEU A 886 -30.93 12.08 -29.15
CA LEU A 886 -31.54 12.75 -27.99
C LEU A 886 -30.59 12.85 -26.79
N ASP A 887 -29.48 12.09 -26.79
CA ASP A 887 -28.59 11.94 -25.65
C ASP A 887 -28.10 13.28 -25.08
N GLY A 888 -27.39 14.10 -25.86
CA GLY A 888 -26.88 15.40 -25.41
C GLY A 888 -27.97 16.38 -24.95
N TRP A 889 -29.17 16.30 -25.52
CA TRP A 889 -30.33 17.08 -25.03
C TRP A 889 -30.84 16.56 -23.67
N ILE A 890 -30.76 15.25 -23.43
CA ILE A 890 -31.13 14.64 -22.16
C ILE A 890 -30.07 14.91 -21.08
N THR A 891 -28.78 14.88 -21.41
CA THR A 891 -27.68 15.18 -20.46
C THR A 891 -27.77 16.61 -19.92
N SER A 892 -28.25 17.55 -20.75
CA SER A 892 -28.54 18.95 -20.38
C SER A 892 -29.46 19.11 -19.16
N PHE A 893 -30.30 18.13 -18.83
CA PHE A 893 -31.13 18.16 -17.62
C PHE A 893 -30.36 17.87 -16.31
N HIS A 894 -29.08 17.50 -16.37
CA HIS A 894 -28.19 17.25 -15.22
C HIS A 894 -28.63 16.14 -14.23
N VAL A 895 -29.69 15.39 -14.52
CA VAL A 895 -30.17 14.30 -13.65
C VAL A 895 -29.37 13.01 -13.89
N GLY A 896 -28.49 12.65 -12.94
CA GLY A 896 -27.62 11.48 -13.04
C GLY A 896 -28.36 10.16 -13.36
N GLY A 897 -29.44 9.85 -12.65
CA GLY A 897 -30.22 8.63 -12.91
C GLY A 897 -30.91 8.59 -14.28
N LEU A 898 -31.15 9.74 -14.92
CA LEU A 898 -31.66 9.82 -16.28
C LEU A 898 -30.53 9.53 -17.29
N CYS A 899 -29.32 10.04 -17.04
CA CYS A 899 -28.12 9.73 -17.80
C CYS A 899 -27.79 8.23 -17.78
N THR A 900 -27.80 7.61 -16.59
CA THR A 900 -27.64 6.15 -16.42
C THR A 900 -28.68 5.36 -17.23
N ALA A 901 -29.94 5.81 -17.24
CA ALA A 901 -31.01 5.16 -18.00
C ALA A 901 -30.81 5.28 -19.52
N VAL A 902 -30.40 6.44 -20.04
CA VAL A 902 -30.10 6.62 -21.46
C VAL A 902 -28.90 5.78 -21.88
N ALA A 903 -27.80 5.82 -21.14
CA ALA A 903 -26.59 5.04 -21.41
C ALA A 903 -26.88 3.53 -21.46
N ALA A 904 -27.67 3.02 -20.50
CA ALA A 904 -28.09 1.62 -20.46
C ALA A 904 -29.02 1.23 -21.64
N LEU A 905 -29.92 2.13 -22.04
CA LEU A 905 -30.78 1.91 -23.21
C LEU A 905 -29.99 1.94 -24.53
N LEU A 906 -29.04 2.87 -24.68
CA LEU A 906 -28.20 2.99 -25.87
C LEU A 906 -27.30 1.75 -26.02
N HIS A 907 -26.70 1.28 -24.90
CA HIS A 907 -25.98 0.00 -24.82
C HIS A 907 -26.90 -1.19 -25.18
N PHE A 908 -28.12 -1.26 -24.63
CA PHE A 908 -29.09 -2.31 -24.98
C PHE A 908 -29.45 -2.34 -26.47
N PHE A 909 -29.77 -1.20 -27.08
CA PHE A 909 -30.13 -1.14 -28.49
C PHE A 909 -28.93 -1.41 -29.42
N LEU A 910 -27.70 -1.06 -29.02
CA LEU A 910 -26.47 -1.42 -29.74
C LEU A 910 -26.26 -2.94 -29.78
N LEU A 911 -26.43 -3.62 -28.65
CA LEU A 911 -26.39 -5.09 -28.59
C LEU A 911 -27.55 -5.75 -29.38
N ALA A 912 -28.73 -5.11 -29.38
CA ALA A 912 -29.88 -5.56 -30.15
C ALA A 912 -29.66 -5.47 -31.66
N THR A 913 -29.03 -4.40 -32.18
CA THR A 913 -28.74 -4.31 -33.63
C THR A 913 -27.75 -5.39 -34.05
N PHE A 914 -26.67 -5.63 -33.30
CA PHE A 914 -25.70 -6.69 -33.60
C PHE A 914 -26.32 -8.10 -33.57
N THR A 915 -27.15 -8.41 -32.57
CA THR A 915 -27.84 -9.71 -32.51
C THR A 915 -28.86 -9.89 -33.64
N TRP A 916 -29.61 -8.85 -34.02
CA TRP A 916 -30.53 -8.95 -35.14
C TRP A 916 -29.83 -9.11 -36.50
N MET A 917 -28.65 -8.51 -36.70
CA MET A 917 -27.79 -8.79 -37.87
C MET A 917 -27.30 -10.25 -37.87
N GLY A 918 -26.86 -10.77 -36.72
CA GLY A 918 -26.46 -12.18 -36.56
C GLY A 918 -27.59 -13.18 -36.78
N LEU A 919 -28.82 -12.85 -36.35
CA LEU A 919 -29.99 -13.66 -36.63
C LEU A 919 -30.36 -13.65 -38.12
N GLU A 920 -30.23 -12.54 -38.84
CA GLU A 920 -30.42 -12.53 -40.30
C GLU A 920 -29.31 -13.30 -41.04
N ALA A 921 -28.06 -13.24 -40.56
CA ALA A 921 -26.95 -14.05 -41.08
C ALA A 921 -27.24 -15.56 -40.94
N ILE A 922 -27.73 -15.99 -39.77
CA ILE A 922 -28.18 -17.36 -39.51
C ILE A 922 -29.42 -17.71 -40.36
N HIS A 923 -30.35 -16.78 -40.57
CA HIS A 923 -31.51 -17.01 -41.43
C HIS A 923 -31.10 -17.26 -42.89
N MET A 924 -30.22 -16.43 -43.44
CA MET A 924 -29.67 -16.61 -44.79
C MET A 924 -28.96 -17.96 -44.93
N TYR A 925 -28.18 -18.39 -43.93
CA TYR A 925 -27.57 -19.71 -43.93
C TYR A 925 -28.60 -20.85 -43.96
N ILE A 926 -29.64 -20.80 -43.12
CA ILE A 926 -30.70 -21.83 -43.12
C ILE A 926 -31.43 -21.85 -44.47
N ALA A 927 -31.68 -20.69 -45.09
CA ALA A 927 -32.40 -20.55 -46.34
C ALA A 927 -31.59 -20.97 -47.59
N LEU A 928 -30.26 -20.80 -47.59
CA LEU A 928 -29.39 -21.05 -48.75
C LEU A 928 -28.58 -22.35 -48.64
N VAL A 929 -28.07 -22.68 -47.45
CA VAL A 929 -27.27 -23.91 -47.22
C VAL A 929 -28.17 -25.10 -46.91
N LYS A 930 -29.09 -24.92 -45.95
CA LYS A 930 -29.84 -26.02 -45.34
C LYS A 930 -31.23 -26.22 -45.98
N VAL A 931 -31.23 -26.22 -47.33
CA VAL A 931 -32.44 -26.15 -48.17
C VAL A 931 -33.41 -27.31 -47.95
N PHE A 932 -32.93 -28.47 -47.50
CA PHE A 932 -33.76 -29.66 -47.29
C PHE A 932 -34.32 -29.76 -45.86
N ASN A 933 -35.65 -29.70 -45.77
CA ASN A 933 -36.51 -30.18 -44.69
C ASN A 933 -36.21 -29.70 -43.24
N THR A 934 -35.94 -28.40 -43.04
CA THR A 934 -35.76 -27.81 -41.70
C THR A 934 -36.97 -26.96 -41.26
N TYR A 935 -38.11 -27.60 -40.97
CA TYR A 935 -39.27 -26.89 -40.39
C TYR A 935 -39.08 -26.61 -38.89
N ILE A 936 -39.04 -25.33 -38.49
CA ILE A 936 -38.85 -24.91 -37.10
C ILE A 936 -40.17 -24.35 -36.54
N ARG A 937 -40.86 -25.13 -35.69
CA ARG A 937 -42.09 -24.71 -35.01
C ARG A 937 -41.85 -23.44 -34.18
N ARG A 938 -42.70 -22.42 -34.37
CA ARG A 938 -42.59 -21.08 -33.76
C ARG A 938 -41.25 -20.35 -34.03
N TYR A 939 -40.66 -20.52 -35.24
CA TYR A 939 -39.38 -19.92 -35.67
C TYR A 939 -39.15 -18.47 -35.19
N ILE A 940 -40.02 -17.52 -35.59
CA ILE A 940 -39.84 -16.10 -35.28
C ILE A 940 -39.87 -15.79 -33.78
N LEU A 941 -40.66 -16.53 -32.98
CA LEU A 941 -40.71 -16.33 -31.53
C LEU A 941 -39.36 -16.67 -30.87
N LYS A 942 -38.70 -17.73 -31.33
CA LYS A 942 -37.36 -18.09 -30.84
C LYS A 942 -36.33 -17.02 -31.21
N PHE A 943 -36.44 -16.45 -32.41
CA PHE A 943 -35.58 -15.35 -32.86
C PHE A 943 -35.79 -14.09 -32.03
N CYS A 944 -37.03 -13.70 -31.71
CA CYS A 944 -37.31 -12.58 -30.82
C CYS A 944 -36.78 -12.81 -29.39
N ILE A 945 -36.89 -14.04 -28.85
CA ILE A 945 -36.33 -14.37 -27.53
C ILE A 945 -34.80 -14.20 -27.51
N VAL A 946 -34.09 -14.59 -28.58
CA VAL A 946 -32.64 -14.40 -28.65
C VAL A 946 -32.27 -12.93 -28.90
N GLY A 947 -32.86 -12.30 -29.92
CA GLY A 947 -32.48 -10.96 -30.39
C GLY A 947 -32.87 -9.79 -29.46
N TRP A 948 -33.82 -10.00 -28.55
CA TRP A 948 -34.12 -9.03 -27.49
C TRP A 948 -33.69 -9.51 -26.10
N GLY A 949 -33.74 -10.82 -25.83
CA GLY A 949 -33.40 -11.37 -24.51
C GLY A 949 -31.90 -11.47 -24.22
N LEU A 950 -31.05 -11.76 -25.23
CA LEU A 950 -29.60 -11.83 -25.01
C LEU A 950 -28.98 -10.45 -24.74
N PRO A 951 -29.34 -9.37 -25.45
CA PRO A 951 -28.99 -7.99 -25.07
C PRO A 951 -29.49 -7.61 -23.68
N ALA A 952 -30.75 -7.91 -23.36
CA ALA A 952 -31.34 -7.59 -22.06
C ALA A 952 -30.60 -8.28 -20.91
N LEU A 953 -30.18 -9.55 -21.08
CA LEU A 953 -29.42 -10.28 -20.08
C LEU A 953 -28.05 -9.64 -19.80
N VAL A 954 -27.31 -9.23 -20.84
CA VAL A 954 -26.00 -8.56 -20.68
C VAL A 954 -26.16 -7.24 -19.91
N VAL A 955 -27.07 -6.36 -20.36
CA VAL A 955 -27.29 -5.07 -19.70
C VAL A 955 -27.84 -5.24 -18.27
N SER A 956 -28.67 -6.27 -18.01
CA SER A 956 -29.16 -6.57 -16.66
C SER A 956 -28.03 -7.03 -15.72
N ILE A 957 -27.04 -7.78 -16.23
CA ILE A 957 -25.87 -8.19 -15.44
C ILE A 957 -24.99 -6.97 -15.13
N VAL A 958 -24.77 -6.08 -16.10
CA VAL A 958 -24.01 -4.83 -15.90
C VAL A 958 -24.71 -3.92 -14.88
N LEU A 959 -26.03 -3.73 -14.99
CA LEU A 959 -26.83 -2.98 -14.01
C LEU A 959 -26.95 -3.66 -12.64
N ALA A 960 -26.74 -4.98 -12.55
CA ALA A 960 -26.68 -5.70 -11.28
C ALA A 960 -25.29 -5.69 -10.64
N SER A 961 -24.28 -5.09 -11.30
CA SER A 961 -22.98 -4.83 -10.69
C SER A 961 -23.11 -3.83 -9.54
N ARG A 962 -22.22 -3.92 -8.54
CA ARG A 962 -22.41 -3.29 -7.22
C ARG A 962 -22.31 -1.75 -7.25
N ASN A 963 -21.67 -1.19 -8.28
CA ASN A 963 -21.33 0.24 -8.36
C ASN A 963 -21.98 0.90 -9.60
N GLN A 964 -23.32 0.97 -9.62
CA GLN A 964 -24.10 1.46 -10.77
C GLN A 964 -23.67 2.86 -11.28
N ASN A 965 -23.28 3.75 -10.36
CA ASN A 965 -22.89 5.14 -10.66
C ASN A 965 -21.47 5.29 -11.25
N GLU A 966 -20.64 4.25 -11.21
CA GLU A 966 -19.27 4.26 -11.77
C GLU A 966 -19.22 3.61 -13.16
N VAL A 967 -20.18 2.72 -13.46
CA VAL A 967 -20.20 1.97 -14.73
C VAL A 967 -20.86 2.77 -15.85
N TYR A 968 -21.93 3.52 -15.55
CA TYR A 968 -22.67 4.36 -16.52
C TYR A 968 -22.74 5.79 -16.01
N GLY A 969 -22.25 6.75 -16.80
CA GLY A 969 -22.19 8.16 -16.41
C GLY A 969 -21.93 9.10 -17.58
N LYS A 970 -21.57 10.35 -17.27
CA LYS A 970 -21.29 11.39 -18.27
C LYS A 970 -19.88 11.26 -18.84
N GLU A 971 -19.75 11.41 -20.15
CA GLU A 971 -18.49 11.50 -20.88
C GLU A 971 -18.52 12.77 -21.75
N SER A 972 -17.44 13.56 -21.75
CA SER A 972 -17.38 14.83 -22.47
C SER A 972 -16.75 14.61 -23.85
N TYR A 973 -17.47 14.96 -24.93
CA TYR A 973 -16.96 14.78 -26.30
C TYR A 973 -16.39 16.09 -26.87
N GLY A 974 -15.16 16.07 -27.38
CA GLY A 974 -14.44 17.28 -27.82
C GLY A 974 -13.84 18.10 -26.65
N LYS A 975 -13.14 19.19 -26.98
CA LYS A 975 -12.36 20.01 -26.01
C LYS A 975 -12.85 21.46 -25.86
N GLU A 976 -13.90 21.85 -26.59
CA GLU A 976 -14.48 23.20 -26.59
C GLU A 976 -16.00 23.11 -26.47
N GLN A 977 -16.53 23.61 -25.34
CA GLN A 977 -17.94 23.99 -25.05
C GLN A 977 -19.08 23.10 -25.61
N GLY A 978 -19.79 22.41 -24.71
CA GLY A 978 -21.21 22.10 -24.90
C GLY A 978 -21.65 20.69 -24.51
N ASP A 979 -21.22 19.70 -25.30
CA ASP A 979 -21.90 18.41 -25.37
C ASP A 979 -21.33 17.37 -24.38
N GLU A 980 -21.97 17.25 -23.22
CA GLU A 980 -21.88 16.07 -22.36
C GLU A 980 -22.76 14.94 -22.92
N PHE A 981 -22.21 13.73 -23.00
CA PHE A 981 -22.86 12.53 -23.53
C PHE A 981 -22.98 11.44 -22.45
N CYS A 982 -23.99 10.57 -22.49
CA CYS A 982 -24.25 9.56 -21.47
C CYS A 982 -23.85 8.15 -21.91
N TRP A 983 -22.77 7.61 -21.34
CA TRP A 983 -22.16 6.36 -21.80
C TRP A 983 -21.53 5.50 -20.70
N ILE A 984 -20.84 4.44 -21.10
CA ILE A 984 -20.13 3.50 -20.23
C ILE A 984 -18.78 4.12 -19.87
N GLN A 985 -18.58 4.46 -18.59
CA GLN A 985 -17.33 5.04 -18.10
C GLN A 985 -16.26 3.99 -17.79
N ASP A 986 -16.67 2.79 -17.36
CA ASP A 986 -15.75 1.69 -17.03
C ASP A 986 -15.16 1.06 -18.32
N PRO A 987 -13.84 1.14 -18.54
CA PRO A 987 -13.21 0.62 -19.75
C PRO A 987 -13.23 -0.91 -19.82
N VAL A 988 -13.18 -1.60 -18.69
CA VAL A 988 -13.25 -3.07 -18.62
C VAL A 988 -14.66 -3.53 -19.02
N VAL A 989 -15.69 -2.86 -18.51
CA VAL A 989 -17.08 -3.12 -18.93
C VAL A 989 -17.25 -2.81 -20.41
N PHE A 990 -16.73 -1.69 -20.92
CA PHE A 990 -16.79 -1.37 -22.37
C PHE A 990 -16.14 -2.46 -23.23
N TYR A 991 -14.90 -2.88 -22.91
CA TYR A 991 -14.20 -3.89 -23.71
C TYR A 991 -14.87 -5.27 -23.63
N VAL A 992 -15.38 -5.68 -22.46
CA VAL A 992 -16.03 -6.99 -22.29
C VAL A 992 -17.44 -7.02 -22.88
N SER A 993 -18.28 -6.02 -22.57
CA SER A 993 -19.70 -6.02 -22.94
C SER A 993 -20.00 -5.48 -24.34
N CYS A 994 -19.27 -4.46 -24.81
CA CYS A 994 -19.44 -3.92 -26.17
C CYS A 994 -18.46 -4.56 -27.15
N ALA A 995 -17.15 -4.38 -26.96
CA ALA A 995 -16.15 -4.77 -27.97
C ALA A 995 -16.02 -6.28 -28.16
N GLY A 996 -15.95 -7.05 -27.05
CA GLY A 996 -15.90 -8.52 -27.09
C GLY A 996 -17.18 -9.14 -27.66
N TYR A 997 -18.35 -8.61 -27.29
CA TYR A 997 -19.64 -9.06 -27.83
C TYR A 997 -19.77 -8.77 -29.32
N PHE A 998 -19.39 -7.55 -29.74
CA PHE A 998 -19.32 -7.21 -31.17
C PHE A 998 -18.38 -8.16 -31.91
N GLY A 999 -17.16 -8.39 -31.40
CA GLY A 999 -16.19 -9.28 -32.03
C GLY A 999 -16.75 -10.68 -32.30
N VAL A 1000 -17.42 -11.29 -31.31
CA VAL A 1000 -18.08 -12.60 -31.47
C VAL A 1000 -19.17 -12.56 -32.56
N MET A 1001 -20.04 -11.56 -32.54
CA MET A 1001 -21.11 -11.43 -33.55
C MET A 1001 -20.57 -11.10 -34.95
N PHE A 1002 -19.51 -10.29 -35.03
CA PHE A 1002 -18.86 -9.89 -36.27
C PHE A 1002 -18.16 -11.08 -36.94
N PHE A 1003 -17.35 -11.86 -36.21
CA PHE A 1003 -16.70 -13.04 -36.79
C PHE A 1003 -17.72 -14.11 -37.24
N LEU A 1004 -18.85 -14.24 -36.54
CA LEU A 1004 -19.98 -15.05 -37.02
C LEU A 1004 -20.53 -14.47 -38.34
N ASN A 1005 -20.85 -13.17 -38.41
CA ASN A 1005 -21.39 -12.53 -39.61
C ASN A 1005 -20.44 -12.62 -40.81
N VAL A 1006 -19.13 -12.43 -40.60
CA VAL A 1006 -18.08 -12.62 -41.62
C VAL A 1006 -18.10 -14.05 -42.15
N ALA A 1007 -18.11 -15.06 -41.27
CA ALA A 1007 -18.16 -16.46 -41.68
C ALA A 1007 -19.45 -16.79 -42.46
N MET A 1008 -20.61 -16.30 -42.01
CA MET A 1008 -21.87 -16.50 -42.72
C MET A 1008 -21.89 -15.79 -44.08
N PHE A 1009 -21.36 -14.56 -44.16
CA PHE A 1009 -21.23 -13.78 -45.40
C PHE A 1009 -20.39 -14.53 -46.43
N ILE A 1010 -19.23 -15.07 -46.04
CA ILE A 1010 -18.37 -15.87 -46.92
C ILE A 1010 -19.13 -17.11 -47.45
N VAL A 1011 -19.79 -17.87 -46.57
CA VAL A 1011 -20.57 -19.06 -46.97
C VAL A 1011 -21.71 -18.71 -47.92
N VAL A 1012 -22.42 -17.60 -47.67
CA VAL A 1012 -23.51 -17.10 -48.53
C VAL A 1012 -22.96 -16.66 -49.89
N MET A 1013 -21.83 -15.95 -49.94
CA MET A 1013 -21.22 -15.51 -51.21
C MET A 1013 -20.74 -16.69 -52.06
N VAL A 1014 -20.06 -17.67 -51.46
CA VAL A 1014 -19.63 -18.91 -52.15
C VAL A 1014 -20.83 -19.62 -52.79
N GLN A 1015 -21.99 -19.64 -52.12
CA GLN A 1015 -23.20 -20.29 -52.65
C GLN A 1015 -23.96 -19.46 -53.68
N ILE A 1016 -23.95 -18.12 -53.59
CA ILE A 1016 -24.51 -17.25 -54.63
C ILE A 1016 -23.70 -17.41 -55.93
N CYS A 1017 -22.38 -17.39 -55.85
CA CYS A 1017 -21.49 -17.68 -56.98
C CYS A 1017 -21.71 -19.11 -57.52
N GLY A 1018 -21.74 -20.12 -56.65
CA GLY A 1018 -21.95 -21.52 -57.02
C GLY A 1018 -23.31 -21.82 -57.66
N ARG A 1019 -24.37 -21.08 -57.31
CA ARG A 1019 -25.71 -21.21 -57.93
C ARG A 1019 -25.78 -20.59 -59.33
N ASN A 1020 -25.09 -19.47 -59.56
CA ASN A 1020 -25.18 -18.76 -60.84
C ASN A 1020 -24.55 -19.57 -61.99
N GLY A 1021 -23.48 -20.32 -61.72
CA GLY A 1021 -22.74 -21.12 -62.71
C GLY A 1021 -23.49 -22.29 -63.39
N LYS A 1022 -24.80 -22.46 -63.17
CA LYS A 1022 -25.61 -23.52 -63.80
C LYS A 1022 -26.82 -23.06 -64.62
N ARG A 1023 -27.21 -21.77 -64.60
CA ARG A 1023 -28.33 -21.23 -65.41
C ARG A 1023 -28.28 -19.71 -65.58
N SER A 1024 -27.73 -19.21 -66.70
CA SER A 1024 -28.16 -17.95 -67.34
C SER A 1024 -27.45 -17.71 -68.69
N SER A 1025 -28.20 -17.43 -69.76
CA SER A 1025 -27.65 -16.81 -70.98
C SER A 1025 -27.70 -15.28 -70.83
N ARG A 1026 -26.74 -14.69 -70.11
CA ARG A 1026 -26.66 -13.25 -69.84
C ARG A 1026 -25.33 -12.65 -70.27
N THR A 1027 -25.32 -11.34 -70.52
CA THR A 1027 -24.08 -10.60 -70.78
C THR A 1027 -23.23 -10.51 -69.51
N LEU A 1028 -21.90 -10.52 -69.67
CA LEU A 1028 -20.95 -10.39 -68.55
C LEU A 1028 -21.24 -9.15 -67.69
N ARG A 1029 -21.63 -8.04 -68.32
CA ARG A 1029 -21.98 -6.77 -67.65
C ARG A 1029 -23.23 -6.89 -66.76
N GLU A 1030 -24.28 -7.59 -67.21
CA GLU A 1030 -25.46 -7.85 -66.37
C GLU A 1030 -25.15 -8.79 -65.21
N GLU A 1031 -24.31 -9.80 -65.44
CA GLU A 1031 -23.92 -10.78 -64.43
C GLU A 1031 -23.11 -10.11 -63.31
N VAL A 1032 -22.09 -9.32 -63.69
CA VAL A 1032 -21.28 -8.51 -62.76
C VAL A 1032 -22.14 -7.50 -62.02
N LEU A 1033 -23.00 -6.74 -62.69
CA LEU A 1033 -23.83 -5.71 -62.04
C LEU A 1033 -24.88 -6.31 -61.10
N ARG A 1034 -25.43 -7.50 -61.42
CA ARG A 1034 -26.30 -8.25 -60.49
C ARG A 1034 -25.54 -8.74 -59.27
N ASN A 1035 -24.34 -9.29 -59.47
CA ASN A 1035 -23.51 -9.81 -58.37
C ASN A 1035 -23.04 -8.66 -57.46
N LEU A 1036 -22.56 -7.54 -58.01
CA LEU A 1036 -22.15 -6.36 -57.26
C LEU A 1036 -23.32 -5.78 -56.44
N ARG A 1037 -24.53 -5.66 -57.03
CA ARG A 1037 -25.74 -5.28 -56.29
C ARG A 1037 -26.02 -6.24 -55.12
N SER A 1038 -25.84 -7.54 -55.32
CA SER A 1038 -26.05 -8.54 -54.26
C SER A 1038 -25.00 -8.45 -53.15
N VAL A 1039 -23.73 -8.16 -53.49
CA VAL A 1039 -22.65 -7.95 -52.53
C VAL A 1039 -22.95 -6.74 -51.66
N VAL A 1040 -23.14 -5.56 -52.27
CA VAL A 1040 -23.40 -4.30 -51.53
C VAL A 1040 -24.63 -4.43 -50.63
N SER A 1041 -25.72 -5.02 -51.14
CA SER A 1041 -26.94 -5.27 -50.35
C SER A 1041 -26.69 -6.12 -49.10
N LEU A 1042 -25.88 -7.18 -49.21
CA LEU A 1042 -25.58 -8.07 -48.08
C LEU A 1042 -24.55 -7.48 -47.11
N THR A 1043 -23.59 -6.67 -47.58
CA THR A 1043 -22.60 -5.98 -46.75
C THR A 1043 -23.27 -5.08 -45.70
N PHE A 1044 -24.27 -4.27 -46.10
CA PHE A 1044 -25.02 -3.41 -45.18
C PHE A 1044 -26.05 -4.15 -44.32
N LEU A 1045 -26.65 -5.23 -44.84
CA LEU A 1045 -27.63 -6.03 -44.10
C LEU A 1045 -27.00 -6.79 -42.93
N LEU A 1046 -25.80 -7.35 -43.12
CA LEU A 1046 -25.09 -8.14 -42.10
C LEU A 1046 -24.11 -7.32 -41.24
N GLY A 1047 -24.12 -6.00 -41.37
CA GLY A 1047 -23.32 -5.09 -40.52
C GLY A 1047 -21.82 -5.11 -40.77
N MET A 1048 -21.35 -5.61 -41.91
CA MET A 1048 -19.92 -5.78 -42.21
C MET A 1048 -19.12 -4.46 -42.11
N THR A 1049 -19.78 -3.33 -42.34
CA THR A 1049 -19.21 -1.98 -42.22
C THR A 1049 -18.87 -1.56 -40.79
N TRP A 1050 -19.45 -2.19 -39.77
CA TRP A 1050 -19.08 -1.93 -38.37
C TRP A 1050 -17.68 -2.47 -38.03
N GLY A 1051 -17.11 -3.34 -38.87
CA GLY A 1051 -15.71 -3.76 -38.77
C GLY A 1051 -14.71 -2.60 -38.86
N PHE A 1052 -15.06 -1.48 -39.51
CA PHE A 1052 -14.21 -0.29 -39.53
C PHE A 1052 -14.03 0.32 -38.13
N ALA A 1053 -15.05 0.32 -37.28
CA ALA A 1053 -14.90 0.76 -35.89
C ALA A 1053 -14.02 -0.20 -35.07
N PHE A 1054 -14.17 -1.51 -35.28
CA PHE A 1054 -13.41 -2.53 -34.55
C PHE A 1054 -11.92 -2.56 -34.92
N PHE A 1055 -11.55 -2.20 -36.14
CA PHE A 1055 -10.16 -2.07 -36.58
C PHE A 1055 -9.62 -0.63 -36.53
N ALA A 1056 -10.34 0.31 -35.92
CA ALA A 1056 -9.89 1.69 -35.72
C ALA A 1056 -8.87 1.79 -34.57
N TRP A 1057 -7.69 1.20 -34.77
CA TRP A 1057 -6.56 1.18 -33.82
C TRP A 1057 -5.24 1.65 -34.47
N GLY A 1058 -4.35 2.22 -33.66
CA GLY A 1058 -3.07 2.77 -34.13
C GLY A 1058 -3.25 3.85 -35.21
N PRO A 1059 -2.39 3.90 -36.25
CA PRO A 1059 -2.45 4.94 -37.28
C PRO A 1059 -3.65 4.84 -38.23
N LEU A 1060 -4.47 3.78 -38.15
CA LEU A 1060 -5.67 3.59 -38.98
C LEU A 1060 -6.95 4.14 -38.34
N THR A 1061 -6.87 4.58 -37.08
CA THR A 1061 -7.93 5.26 -36.31
C THR A 1061 -8.66 6.33 -37.12
N VAL A 1062 -7.99 7.44 -37.49
CA VAL A 1062 -8.62 8.56 -38.25
C VAL A 1062 -9.39 8.07 -39.50
N PRO A 1063 -8.76 7.41 -40.49
CA PRO A 1063 -9.45 7.03 -41.72
C PRO A 1063 -10.56 6.00 -41.48
N PHE A 1064 -10.38 5.04 -40.57
CA PHE A 1064 -11.41 4.03 -40.33
C PHE A 1064 -12.59 4.57 -39.51
N THR A 1065 -12.39 5.51 -38.59
CA THR A 1065 -13.49 6.21 -37.90
C THR A 1065 -14.31 7.06 -38.87
N TYR A 1066 -13.66 7.78 -39.80
CA TYR A 1066 -14.37 8.49 -40.87
C TYR A 1066 -15.19 7.53 -41.76
N LEU A 1067 -14.60 6.42 -42.21
CA LEU A 1067 -15.32 5.39 -42.98
C LEU A 1067 -16.48 4.78 -42.19
N PHE A 1068 -16.28 4.50 -40.91
CA PHE A 1068 -17.32 3.98 -40.02
C PHE A 1068 -18.50 4.94 -39.93
N CYS A 1069 -18.29 6.21 -39.57
CA CYS A 1069 -19.38 7.18 -39.44
C CYS A 1069 -20.11 7.40 -40.78
N ILE A 1070 -19.40 7.42 -41.91
CA ILE A 1070 -20.02 7.50 -43.24
C ILE A 1070 -20.86 6.26 -43.55
N PHE A 1071 -20.39 5.04 -43.24
CA PHE A 1071 -21.17 3.83 -43.54
C PHE A 1071 -22.32 3.58 -42.55
N ASN A 1072 -22.19 3.99 -41.28
CA ASN A 1072 -23.26 3.95 -40.28
C ASN A 1072 -24.39 4.95 -40.64
N SER A 1073 -24.00 6.18 -40.98
CA SER A 1073 -24.87 7.22 -41.57
C SER A 1073 -25.72 6.71 -42.73
N LEU A 1074 -25.11 5.94 -43.65
CA LEU A 1074 -25.79 5.41 -44.83
C LEU A 1074 -26.49 4.06 -44.61
N GLN A 1075 -26.38 3.42 -43.44
CA GLN A 1075 -26.88 2.05 -43.24
C GLN A 1075 -28.41 1.96 -43.38
N GLY A 1076 -29.17 2.84 -42.71
CA GLY A 1076 -30.64 2.88 -42.83
C GLY A 1076 -31.11 3.22 -44.25
N LEU A 1077 -30.37 4.08 -44.96
CA LEU A 1077 -30.61 4.44 -46.35
C LEU A 1077 -30.40 3.23 -47.29
N PHE A 1078 -29.28 2.51 -47.17
CA PHE A 1078 -29.02 1.34 -48.03
C PHE A 1078 -29.98 0.17 -47.74
N ILE A 1079 -30.38 -0.02 -46.48
CA ILE A 1079 -31.43 -0.96 -46.11
C ILE A 1079 -32.76 -0.57 -46.78
N PHE A 1080 -33.16 0.70 -46.70
CA PHE A 1080 -34.35 1.20 -47.40
C PHE A 1080 -34.25 1.03 -48.91
N ILE A 1081 -33.13 1.40 -49.54
CA ILE A 1081 -32.94 1.26 -51.00
C ILE A 1081 -33.08 -0.21 -51.41
N PHE A 1082 -32.22 -1.10 -50.91
CA PHE A 1082 -32.18 -2.47 -51.44
C PHE A 1082 -33.32 -3.38 -50.95
N HIS A 1083 -33.73 -3.24 -49.69
CA HIS A 1083 -34.70 -4.15 -49.05
C HIS A 1083 -36.12 -3.56 -48.91
N CYS A 1084 -36.31 -2.26 -49.20
CA CYS A 1084 -37.63 -1.63 -49.32
C CYS A 1084 -37.90 -1.18 -50.77
N ALA A 1085 -37.33 -0.05 -51.20
CA ALA A 1085 -37.67 0.64 -52.44
C ALA A 1085 -37.35 -0.16 -53.72
N MET A 1086 -36.28 -0.96 -53.76
CA MET A 1086 -35.90 -1.82 -54.90
C MET A 1086 -36.48 -3.24 -54.85
N LYS A 1087 -37.28 -3.59 -53.83
CA LYS A 1087 -37.83 -4.94 -53.65
C LYS A 1087 -39.18 -5.05 -54.36
N GLU A 1088 -39.29 -5.94 -55.34
CA GLU A 1088 -40.47 -6.03 -56.24
C GLU A 1088 -41.81 -6.13 -55.51
N ASN A 1089 -41.89 -6.93 -54.43
CA ASN A 1089 -43.12 -7.10 -53.66
C ASN A 1089 -43.58 -5.81 -52.99
N VAL A 1090 -42.65 -4.94 -52.58
CA VAL A 1090 -42.91 -3.62 -52.00
C VAL A 1090 -43.37 -2.66 -53.09
N GLN A 1091 -42.62 -2.58 -54.21
CA GLN A 1091 -42.98 -1.75 -55.36
C GLN A 1091 -44.39 -2.06 -55.89
N LYS A 1092 -44.79 -3.34 -55.92
CA LYS A 1092 -46.15 -3.79 -56.29
C LYS A 1092 -47.22 -3.26 -55.33
N GLN A 1093 -46.96 -3.18 -54.02
CA GLN A 1093 -47.94 -2.60 -53.07
C GLN A 1093 -47.97 -1.07 -53.14
N TRP A 1094 -46.82 -0.39 -53.25
CA TRP A 1094 -46.76 1.06 -53.44
C TRP A 1094 -47.51 1.50 -54.71
N ARG A 1095 -47.25 0.84 -55.85
CA ARG A 1095 -47.98 1.11 -57.11
C ARG A 1095 -49.47 0.74 -57.09
N ARG A 1096 -49.95 0.00 -56.08
CA ARG A 1096 -51.38 -0.34 -55.91
C ARG A 1096 -52.11 0.60 -54.96
N HIS A 1097 -51.44 1.13 -53.92
CA HIS A 1097 -52.09 1.89 -52.84
C HIS A 1097 -51.62 3.36 -52.71
N LEU A 1098 -50.43 3.71 -53.19
CA LEU A 1098 -49.85 5.07 -53.07
C LEU A 1098 -49.78 5.83 -54.41
N CYS A 1099 -49.80 5.12 -55.54
CA CYS A 1099 -49.80 5.75 -56.88
C CYS A 1099 -51.22 6.02 -57.39
N CYS A 1100 -51.49 7.27 -57.75
CA CYS A 1100 -52.71 7.68 -58.46
C CYS A 1100 -52.47 7.85 -59.97
N GLY A 1101 -53.55 7.89 -60.76
CA GLY A 1101 -53.49 8.09 -62.20
C GLY A 1101 -52.74 6.98 -62.96
N ARG A 1102 -52.02 7.37 -64.03
CA ARG A 1102 -51.34 6.47 -64.99
C ARG A 1102 -50.30 5.52 -64.37
N PHE A 1103 -49.88 5.75 -63.12
CA PHE A 1103 -48.91 4.91 -62.42
C PHE A 1103 -49.53 3.84 -61.50
N ARG A 1104 -50.86 3.82 -61.32
CA ARG A 1104 -51.55 2.81 -60.54
C ARG A 1104 -51.59 1.47 -61.28
N LEU A 1105 -51.14 0.38 -60.66
CA LEU A 1105 -51.40 -0.96 -61.21
C LEU A 1105 -52.90 -1.28 -61.09
N ALA A 1106 -53.51 -1.73 -62.18
CA ALA A 1106 -54.88 -2.23 -62.17
C ALA A 1106 -55.00 -3.53 -61.37
N GLU A 1107 -56.15 -3.75 -60.73
CA GLU A 1107 -56.44 -4.99 -60.02
C GLU A 1107 -56.89 -6.08 -61.00
N ASN A 1108 -55.93 -6.76 -61.62
CA ASN A 1108 -56.17 -8.04 -62.28
C ASN A 1108 -55.17 -9.10 -61.79
N SER A 1109 -55.62 -10.35 -61.74
CA SER A 1109 -55.11 -11.40 -60.84
C SER A 1109 -53.78 -12.04 -61.25
N ASP A 1110 -53.02 -12.50 -60.24
CA ASP A 1110 -51.86 -13.41 -60.38
C ASP A 1110 -52.26 -14.85 -60.83
N TRP A 1111 -53.39 -15.03 -61.53
CA TRP A 1111 -53.93 -16.33 -61.96
C TRP A 1111 -53.46 -16.75 -63.37
N SER A 1112 -53.19 -15.78 -64.24
CA SER A 1112 -52.98 -16.02 -65.68
C SER A 1112 -51.51 -16.28 -66.05
N LYS A 1113 -50.95 -17.42 -65.62
CA LYS A 1113 -49.66 -17.95 -66.11
C LYS A 1113 -49.72 -19.43 -66.52
N THR A 1114 -50.77 -19.81 -67.23
CA THR A 1114 -50.80 -21.01 -68.10
C THR A 1114 -51.52 -20.60 -69.38
N ALA A 1115 -50.91 -20.88 -70.55
CA ALA A 1115 -51.13 -20.17 -71.82
C ALA A 1115 -50.81 -18.66 -71.76
N THR A 1116 -50.36 -18.00 -72.83
CA THR A 1116 -50.12 -18.44 -74.22
C THR A 1116 -48.64 -18.35 -74.62
N ASN A 1117 -48.16 -19.35 -75.36
CA ASN A 1117 -47.02 -19.20 -76.28
C ASN A 1117 -47.56 -18.71 -77.66
N ILE A 1118 -46.65 -18.40 -78.59
CA ILE A 1118 -46.91 -18.08 -80.03
C ILE A 1118 -47.46 -16.67 -80.31
N ILE A 1119 -46.56 -15.70 -80.56
CA ILE A 1119 -46.39 -14.94 -81.82
C ILE A 1119 -45.08 -14.13 -81.75
N LYS A 1120 -44.53 -13.65 -82.89
CA LYS A 1120 -43.12 -13.24 -83.08
C LYS A 1120 -43.01 -12.03 -84.04
N LYS A 1121 -41.97 -11.18 -83.88
CA LYS A 1121 -41.64 -9.95 -84.69
C LYS A 1121 -42.66 -8.79 -84.52
N SER A 1122 -42.37 -7.49 -84.65
CA SER A 1122 -41.41 -6.77 -85.52
C SER A 1122 -41.25 -5.27 -85.13
N SER A 1123 -40.13 -4.65 -85.54
CA SER A 1123 -39.92 -3.25 -86.00
C SER A 1123 -40.58 -2.03 -85.29
N ASP A 1124 -39.72 -1.26 -84.59
CA ASP A 1124 -39.26 0.11 -84.94
C ASP A 1124 -40.22 1.29 -85.26
N ASN A 1125 -39.98 2.39 -84.54
CA ASN A 1125 -39.87 3.80 -84.98
C ASN A 1125 -41.00 4.49 -85.79
N ILE A 1126 -41.85 5.24 -85.07
CA ILE A 1126 -42.42 6.59 -85.38
C ILE A 1126 -42.88 7.17 -84.01
N GLY A 1127 -42.85 8.48 -83.70
CA GLY A 1127 -42.30 9.64 -84.41
C GLY A 1127 -43.04 10.94 -84.01
N LYS A 1128 -42.30 12.00 -83.65
CA LYS A 1128 -42.75 13.42 -83.55
C LYS A 1128 -43.89 13.81 -82.57
N SER A 1129 -43.46 14.30 -81.39
CA SER A 1129 -43.62 15.70 -80.91
C SER A 1129 -44.97 16.40 -80.68
N LEU A 1130 -44.95 17.22 -79.61
CA LEU A 1130 -45.71 18.46 -79.33
C LEU A 1130 -47.10 18.39 -78.67
N SER A 1131 -47.40 19.49 -77.97
CA SER A 1131 -48.44 19.66 -76.96
C SER A 1131 -49.30 20.88 -77.27
N SER A 1132 -50.58 20.89 -76.86
CA SER A 1132 -51.34 22.13 -76.64
C SER A 1132 -52.66 21.92 -75.87
N SER A 1133 -53.07 22.98 -75.15
CA SER A 1133 -54.42 23.40 -74.70
C SER A 1133 -55.43 22.35 -74.17
N SER A 1134 -55.98 22.40 -72.95
CA SER A 1134 -56.52 23.50 -72.10
C SER A 1134 -57.98 23.93 -72.39
N ILE A 1135 -58.68 24.38 -71.33
CA ILE A 1135 -60.08 24.91 -71.28
C ILE A 1135 -61.19 23.82 -71.31
N GLY A 1136 -62.27 23.97 -70.51
CA GLY A 1136 -63.40 23.02 -70.48
C GLY A 1136 -64.26 23.01 -69.19
N SER A 1137 -64.89 24.12 -68.84
CA SER A 1137 -65.60 24.42 -67.58
C SER A 1137 -66.84 23.56 -67.21
N ASN A 1138 -67.16 23.53 -65.90
CA ASN A 1138 -68.52 23.57 -65.26
C ASN A 1138 -69.54 22.42 -65.55
N SER A 1139 -69.96 21.64 -64.52
CA SER A 1139 -71.18 21.85 -63.66
C SER A 1139 -72.42 21.07 -64.16
N THR A 1140 -73.42 20.60 -63.38
CA THR A 1140 -73.77 20.72 -61.94
C THR A 1140 -74.78 19.63 -61.50
N TYR A 1141 -75.17 19.63 -60.21
CA TYR A 1141 -76.51 19.29 -59.65
C TYR A 1141 -76.92 17.86 -59.18
N LEU A 1142 -77.63 17.89 -58.02
CA LEU A 1142 -78.64 16.95 -57.45
C LEU A 1142 -78.18 15.51 -57.09
N THR A 1143 -78.00 15.11 -55.81
CA THR A 1143 -78.95 14.85 -54.69
C THR A 1143 -79.85 13.61 -54.87
N SER A 1144 -80.24 12.82 -53.85
CA SER A 1144 -80.40 13.15 -52.42
C SER A 1144 -80.35 11.93 -51.45
N LYS A 1145 -80.26 12.23 -50.13
CA LYS A 1145 -80.78 11.54 -48.91
C LYS A 1145 -81.14 10.03 -49.00
N SER A 1146 -80.79 9.20 -48.02
CA SER A 1146 -81.30 9.32 -46.63
C SER A 1146 -80.61 8.39 -45.60
N LYS A 1147 -80.87 8.63 -44.30
CA LYS A 1147 -80.52 7.73 -43.18
C LYS A 1147 -81.71 6.81 -42.84
N SER A 1148 -81.45 5.62 -42.29
CA SER A 1148 -82.07 5.12 -41.04
C SER A 1148 -81.53 3.72 -40.69
N SER A 1149 -82.03 3.12 -39.61
CA SER A 1149 -81.38 2.04 -38.85
C SER A 1149 -82.27 0.80 -38.65
N SER A 1150 -81.70 -0.19 -37.95
CA SER A 1150 -82.39 -1.17 -37.08
C SER A 1150 -83.37 -2.18 -37.72
N THR A 1151 -82.86 -3.41 -37.92
CA THR A 1151 -83.43 -4.71 -37.49
C THR A 1151 -84.87 -5.11 -37.87
N THR A 1152 -85.09 -6.38 -38.27
CA THR A 1152 -85.75 -7.40 -37.40
C THR A 1152 -85.89 -8.83 -37.98
N TYR A 1153 -85.73 -9.81 -37.06
CA TYR A 1153 -86.45 -11.11 -36.89
C TYR A 1153 -86.40 -12.33 -37.84
N PHE A 1154 -86.71 -13.48 -37.18
CA PHE A 1154 -86.95 -14.89 -37.59
C PHE A 1154 -85.75 -15.73 -38.09
N LYS A 1155 -85.40 -16.93 -37.57
CA LYS A 1155 -85.92 -17.97 -36.61
C LYS A 1155 -86.61 -19.21 -37.22
N ARG A 1156 -85.81 -20.27 -37.47
CA ARG A 1156 -86.03 -21.75 -37.29
C ARG A 1156 -84.75 -22.48 -37.78
N ASN A 1157 -84.22 -23.59 -37.23
CA ASN A 1157 -84.74 -24.94 -36.93
C ASN A 1157 -85.16 -25.75 -38.18
N SER A 1158 -84.92 -27.07 -38.33
CA SER A 1158 -84.08 -28.06 -37.60
C SER A 1158 -84.26 -29.48 -38.23
N HIS A 1159 -83.44 -30.48 -37.84
CA HIS A 1159 -83.58 -31.94 -38.09
C HIS A 1159 -83.28 -32.45 -39.53
N THR A 1160 -82.37 -33.42 -39.77
CA THR A 1160 -82.35 -34.91 -39.56
C THR A 1160 -83.34 -35.67 -40.48
N ASP A 1161 -83.17 -36.94 -40.89
CA ASP A 1161 -82.40 -38.13 -40.47
C ASP A 1161 -81.85 -38.91 -41.72
N SER A 1162 -81.51 -40.21 -41.69
CA SER A 1162 -80.27 -40.85 -41.16
C SER A 1162 -80.09 -42.27 -41.78
N ALA A 1163 -79.54 -43.27 -41.07
CA ALA A 1163 -79.11 -44.64 -41.53
C ALA A 1163 -77.93 -44.67 -42.55
N SER A 1164 -76.89 -45.51 -42.51
CA SER A 1164 -76.58 -46.87 -41.96
C SER A 1164 -77.09 -48.04 -42.83
N MET A 1165 -76.38 -49.16 -43.05
CA MET A 1165 -75.13 -49.74 -42.49
C MET A 1165 -74.18 -50.17 -43.67
N ASP A 1166 -73.08 -50.94 -43.62
CA ASP A 1166 -72.38 -51.71 -42.56
C ASP A 1166 -70.89 -52.03 -42.92
N LYS A 1167 -70.06 -52.32 -41.89
CA LYS A 1167 -68.93 -53.30 -41.72
C LYS A 1167 -68.07 -53.93 -42.86
N SER A 1168 -66.92 -54.60 -42.60
CA SER A 1168 -65.83 -54.48 -41.57
C SER A 1168 -64.73 -55.56 -41.68
N SER A 1169 -63.54 -55.27 -41.14
CA SER A 1169 -62.67 -56.19 -40.36
C SER A 1169 -61.70 -57.20 -41.03
N SER A 1170 -60.43 -57.10 -40.59
CA SER A 1170 -59.47 -58.18 -40.25
C SER A 1170 -59.02 -59.26 -41.26
N LYS A 1171 -57.70 -59.35 -41.46
CA LYS A 1171 -56.89 -60.49 -40.95
C LYS A 1171 -55.39 -60.15 -40.84
N LEU A 1172 -54.65 -60.93 -40.05
CA LEU A 1172 -53.21 -60.80 -39.77
C LEU A 1172 -52.65 -62.19 -39.40
N THR A 1173 -51.53 -62.62 -40.02
CA THR A 1173 -50.60 -63.68 -39.52
C THR A 1173 -49.33 -63.81 -40.39
N TYR A 1174 -48.16 -63.55 -39.78
CA TYR A 1174 -46.95 -64.40 -39.67
C TYR A 1174 -46.27 -65.17 -40.84
N ALA A 1175 -44.93 -65.26 -40.70
CA ALA A 1175 -43.96 -66.31 -41.09
C ALA A 1175 -43.20 -66.27 -42.45
N ASP A 1176 -41.87 -66.22 -42.32
CA ASP A 1176 -40.71 -66.73 -43.10
C ASP A 1176 -40.80 -67.22 -44.57
N GLY A 1177 -39.68 -67.11 -45.31
CA GLY A 1177 -39.49 -67.77 -46.62
C GLY A 1177 -38.40 -67.18 -47.53
N GLU A 1178 -37.20 -67.77 -47.47
CA GLU A 1178 -35.94 -67.46 -48.16
C GLU A 1178 -35.86 -67.19 -49.70
N GLN A 1179 -34.76 -66.48 -50.07
CA GLN A 1179 -33.81 -66.72 -51.20
C GLN A 1179 -34.07 -66.32 -52.69
N THR A 1180 -33.08 -65.59 -53.25
CA THR A 1180 -32.54 -65.59 -54.66
C THR A 1180 -33.36 -65.00 -55.84
N SER A 1181 -32.78 -64.50 -56.95
CA SER A 1181 -31.44 -63.89 -57.25
C SER A 1181 -31.38 -63.23 -58.68
N ILE A 1182 -30.25 -62.60 -59.07
CA ILE A 1182 -29.73 -62.33 -60.46
C ILE A 1182 -30.49 -61.26 -61.33
N ILE A 1183 -29.98 -60.03 -61.56
CA ILE A 1183 -28.97 -59.55 -62.56
C ILE A 1183 -29.33 -59.89 -64.04
N PRO A 1184 -29.61 -58.91 -64.95
CA PRO A 1184 -28.57 -58.18 -65.73
C PRO A 1184 -28.92 -56.71 -66.16
N VAL A 1185 -28.18 -55.96 -67.00
CA VAL A 1185 -26.74 -55.54 -67.12
C VAL A 1185 -26.49 -54.90 -68.52
N HIS A 1186 -25.45 -54.03 -68.68
CA HIS A 1186 -24.74 -53.64 -69.96
C HIS A 1186 -25.47 -52.70 -70.96
N GLN A 1187 -24.87 -51.72 -71.70
CA GLN A 1187 -23.56 -50.98 -71.75
C GLN A 1187 -23.86 -49.53 -72.29
N VAL A 1188 -23.12 -48.65 -73.01
CA VAL A 1188 -21.80 -48.53 -73.75
C VAL A 1188 -21.49 -46.98 -73.87
N ILE A 1189 -20.32 -46.31 -74.01
CA ILE A 1189 -18.94 -46.51 -74.58
C ILE A 1189 -18.87 -46.23 -76.12
N ASP A 1190 -17.96 -45.45 -76.75
CA ASP A 1190 -16.64 -44.85 -76.39
C ASP A 1190 -16.17 -43.67 -77.34
N LYS A 1191 -15.00 -43.03 -77.05
CA LYS A 1191 -13.98 -42.43 -77.98
C LYS A 1191 -14.26 -41.17 -78.86
N VAL A 1192 -13.29 -40.44 -79.45
CA VAL A 1192 -11.80 -40.56 -79.62
C VAL A 1192 -11.04 -39.21 -79.33
N LYS A 1193 -9.74 -39.34 -79.02
CA LYS A 1193 -8.62 -38.38 -78.80
C LYS A 1193 -8.44 -37.19 -79.79
N GLY A 1194 -7.64 -36.18 -79.35
CA GLY A 1194 -6.84 -35.32 -80.24
C GLY A 1194 -5.93 -34.30 -79.51
N TYR A 1195 -4.62 -34.54 -79.43
CA TYR A 1195 -3.61 -33.63 -78.86
C TYR A 1195 -2.72 -33.06 -79.98
N CYS A 1196 -2.44 -31.75 -80.00
CA CYS A 1196 -1.22 -31.19 -80.59
C CYS A 1196 -0.99 -29.74 -80.12
N SER A 1197 0.26 -29.30 -80.03
CA SER A 1197 0.67 -28.03 -79.39
C SER A 1197 1.98 -27.47 -79.96
N ALA A 1198 2.06 -26.15 -80.17
CA ALA A 1198 3.27 -25.30 -80.34
C ALA A 1198 2.78 -23.84 -80.47
N HIS A 1199 3.50 -22.76 -80.14
CA HIS A 1199 4.79 -22.49 -79.48
C HIS A 1199 4.59 -21.21 -78.62
N SER A 1200 5.50 -20.68 -77.78
CA SER A 1200 6.92 -20.93 -77.45
C SER A 1200 7.09 -20.63 -75.93
N ASP A 1201 7.85 -21.39 -75.12
CA ASP A 1201 9.32 -21.52 -75.09
C ASP A 1201 10.01 -20.17 -74.77
N ASN A 1202 10.90 -20.01 -73.78
CA ASN A 1202 11.45 -20.91 -72.73
C ASN A 1202 11.72 -20.04 -71.44
N PHE A 1203 12.37 -20.40 -70.33
CA PHE A 1203 13.32 -21.46 -69.96
C PHE A 1203 13.07 -22.03 -68.53
N TYR A 1204 14.10 -22.19 -67.67
CA TYR A 1204 14.06 -23.04 -66.47
C TYR A 1204 14.75 -22.48 -65.20
N LYS A 1205 14.16 -22.80 -64.03
CA LYS A 1205 14.73 -22.89 -62.66
C LYS A 1205 15.29 -21.62 -61.98
N ASN A 1206 15.32 -21.51 -60.64
CA ASN A 1206 14.77 -22.35 -59.54
C ASN A 1206 13.58 -21.58 -58.87
N ILE A 1207 13.02 -21.80 -57.68
CA ILE A 1207 13.20 -22.67 -56.48
C ILE A 1207 11.73 -22.99 -56.02
N ILE A 1208 11.31 -24.10 -55.39
CA ILE A 1208 11.69 -24.77 -54.12
C ILE A 1208 11.46 -26.29 -54.25
N MET A 1209 12.21 -27.09 -53.47
CA MET A 1209 11.99 -28.54 -53.29
C MET A 1209 11.84 -28.91 -51.80
N SER A 1210 11.44 -30.15 -51.53
CA SER A 1210 10.98 -30.68 -50.25
C SER A 1210 12.08 -31.21 -49.32
N ASP A 1211 11.74 -31.29 -48.02
CA ASP A 1211 12.13 -32.27 -46.98
C ASP A 1211 13.59 -32.72 -46.80
N THR A 1212 14.08 -32.66 -45.55
CA THR A 1212 14.57 -33.86 -44.82
C THR A 1212 14.82 -33.58 -43.33
N PHE A 1213 14.96 -34.64 -42.52
CA PHE A 1213 15.21 -34.59 -41.07
C PHE A 1213 16.65 -35.08 -40.77
N SER A 1214 17.33 -34.39 -39.84
CA SER A 1214 18.55 -34.77 -39.10
C SER A 1214 19.52 -35.84 -39.66
N HIS A 1215 20.80 -35.44 -39.84
CA HIS A 1215 21.93 -36.21 -39.31
C HIS A 1215 23.07 -35.27 -38.89
N SER A 1216 23.90 -35.68 -37.94
CA SER A 1216 24.95 -34.85 -37.34
C SER A 1216 26.32 -35.54 -37.34
N THR A 1217 27.37 -34.82 -37.73
CA THR A 1217 28.75 -35.02 -37.27
C THR A 1217 29.59 -33.75 -37.47
N LYS A 1218 30.16 -33.26 -36.36
CA LYS A 1218 31.47 -32.56 -36.21
C LYS A 1218 32.14 -31.93 -37.46
N PHE A 1219 32.42 -30.63 -37.36
CA PHE A 1219 33.68 -30.23 -36.70
C PHE A 1219 33.41 -29.12 -35.68
#